data_AF-Q9GRV9-F1
#
_entry.id   AF-Q9GRV9-F1
#
_cell.length_a   1.000
_cell.length_b   1.000
_cell.length_c   1.000
_cell.angle_alpha   90.00
_cell.angle_beta   90.00
_cell.angle_gamma   90.00
#
_symmetry.space_group_name_H-M   'P 1'
#
loop_
_entity.id
_entity.type
_entity.pdbx_description
1 polymer ?
#
loop_
_entity_poly.entity_id
_entity_poly.type
_entity_poly.pdbx_seq_one_letter_code
_entity_poly.pdbx_strand_id
1 'polypeptide(L)'
;MLQPLLLAYLTMSAFSIIPTHFPFKEHLTKQPASPATSVTTGYLSQKLDHFSNDSQVFFTQQYFYTERLSVSNQKVAFLYVNTEGNEEIAVMTDERSPVVKAAKRFGAQLFALKHRYYGASKPNFQNFDASALRYLTSRQAIQDILSFIKYANTQFNMNPDVRWVLWGTGYGGILAAEARKTDPVAVSGAISSSAPLRRLYDFWQFNDFVGNTLMQIGGSNCYGRVQQGFADIRQAMKTTAGRSQISDLFQLNPRLDQTQLGYNDIQMFYTAIIGPFQEIVQFNNDFNISITDMCTIIANSSWTNMEVVRQAYVYLSTTLTGSVQPMTIASYQKVVNDLKNDSVSSPFVENRMWTYQICTELGWFPTTNNNEQGLFGAVVPTSIYINQCSDIFPDASLTATSIRDSIVSSDSVYTGTNVVFTNGFYDPWSVLGQETSRDFSVVAYVIPGASYLSDFFPGDSDNQYIQKAHDLMIENINIWVNGPKSTRILGDPTVPWTPPQLGGSEASELQSSKVFSRTLPRTPSRGIFHRRHLELLASSYPAGFEQGTFRQRQDHFDNLNVDFFQQKFYKNSQWARPGGPNFLMIGGQEAEGESWVLNEKLPWLISAQKYGATVYLLEHRFYGDSLVGNNTNLNLLSSLQVLYDSAEFIKAINYKTQSSTPWITFGRSFPLSAWTRAIFPDLVTGAVSSSGAILAKTDFFEYLMVMETSIRKYDNSCADRIKSGFDEIRGLFLTSEGRQDLSKIFQLLPGFSENVTETDQHFFFSNLYSNFQLAVQFSGDNSGPWADGYGIPEMCRFMTGAGTPLDNIVAFNAYMTSFNNGGGTYTGMGNNYTAMIYNLKNSKDYGEGVDPTLLWTWQTCTEYGGFQSADSGSGLFGSPVPVSFLIQMCMDLFGNTYDRSKIDSLIDFTNYKYGGRDNFKGSNVVFINGNIDPYHVLGLFNSPDSSVVSYLIDGSSHCADMFPARDSDVPGLKVARDLVDQNIGVWLGGQVNITTTTATTTSNSTSYPSTLYSLEPTTTKSTSVNRVFISFCVIMFDFLVL
;
A
#
# COMPACT_ATOMS: atom_id res chain seq x y z
N MET A 1 52.70 -21.72 30.28
CA MET A 1 52.54 -21.92 28.82
C MET A 1 51.16 -22.53 28.61
N LEU A 2 50.33 -21.93 27.74
CA LEU A 2 48.88 -22.17 27.52
C LEU A 2 47.92 -21.42 28.47
N GLN A 3 47.72 -20.13 28.20
CA GLN A 3 46.47 -19.35 28.37
C GLN A 3 46.82 -17.89 28.01
N PRO A 4 46.61 -17.47 26.76
CA PRO A 4 45.36 -16.75 26.45
C PRO A 4 44.86 -17.01 25.02
N LEU A 5 43.68 -17.61 24.87
CA LEU A 5 42.99 -17.71 23.57
C LEU A 5 41.45 -17.77 23.73
N LEU A 6 40.92 -17.19 24.80
CA LEU A 6 39.48 -17.25 25.11
C LEU A 6 38.83 -15.87 25.29
N LEU A 7 39.31 -14.87 24.55
CA LEU A 7 38.65 -13.57 24.41
C LEU A 7 38.46 -13.24 22.92
N ALA A 8 37.70 -14.08 22.21
CA ALA A 8 37.33 -13.84 20.82
C ALA A 8 35.99 -14.50 20.46
N TYR A 9 34.98 -14.42 21.33
CA TYR A 9 33.60 -14.77 20.99
C TYR A 9 32.65 -13.93 21.86
N LEU A 10 31.68 -13.27 21.22
CA LEU A 10 30.67 -12.33 21.76
C LEU A 10 30.99 -10.83 21.66
N THR A 11 31.33 -10.35 20.46
CA THR A 11 30.91 -9.01 20.04
C THR A 11 29.82 -9.19 18.98
N MET A 12 28.57 -9.39 19.42
CA MET A 12 27.44 -9.08 18.55
C MET A 12 27.43 -7.55 18.39
N SER A 13 27.83 -7.12 17.22
CA SER A 13 27.83 -5.74 16.79
C SER A 13 26.48 -5.37 16.17
N ALA A 14 26.20 -4.05 16.19
CA ALA A 14 25.56 -3.24 15.16
C ALA A 14 24.11 -2.72 15.35
N PHE A 15 24.05 -1.37 15.39
CA PHE A 15 23.11 -0.41 14.81
C PHE A 15 21.60 -0.65 14.84
N SER A 16 20.97 0.33 15.49
CA SER A 16 19.55 0.54 15.73
C SER A 16 18.62 0.49 14.51
N ILE A 17 19.12 0.55 13.27
CA ILE A 17 18.29 0.48 12.05
C ILE A 17 19.02 -0.18 10.87
N ILE A 18 20.09 -0.94 11.09
CA ILE A 18 20.67 -1.68 9.95
C ILE A 18 19.74 -2.84 9.60
N PRO A 19 19.28 -2.95 8.33
CA PRO A 19 18.49 -4.08 7.89
C PRO A 19 19.20 -5.40 8.19
N THR A 20 18.44 -6.39 8.67
CA THR A 20 18.99 -7.67 9.15
C THR A 20 19.70 -8.48 8.06
N HIS A 21 19.45 -8.15 6.79
CA HIS A 21 20.04 -8.82 5.64
C HIS A 21 21.38 -8.21 5.16
N PHE A 22 21.90 -7.18 5.83
CA PHE A 22 23.22 -6.63 5.52
C PHE A 22 24.31 -7.65 5.90
N PRO A 23 25.07 -8.21 4.92
CA PRO A 23 26.09 -9.23 5.21
C PRO A 23 27.21 -8.78 6.15
N PHE A 24 27.56 -7.49 6.19
CA PHE A 24 28.68 -7.00 7.01
C PHE A 24 28.24 -6.04 8.12
N LYS A 25 26.95 -6.09 8.52
CA LYS A 25 26.38 -5.33 9.64
C LYS A 25 27.33 -5.29 10.84
N GLU A 26 27.91 -6.43 11.23
CA GLU A 26 28.82 -6.57 12.36
C GLU A 26 30.16 -5.80 12.26
N HIS A 27 30.65 -5.55 11.04
CA HIS A 27 31.93 -4.85 10.80
C HIS A 27 31.78 -3.34 10.71
N LEU A 28 30.55 -2.84 10.60
CA LEU A 28 30.27 -1.42 10.45
C LEU A 28 30.35 -0.66 11.78
N THR A 29 31.03 -1.19 12.81
CA THR A 29 31.12 -0.55 14.13
C THR A 29 32.36 0.34 14.24
N LYS A 30 32.17 1.61 14.63
CA LYS A 30 33.30 2.51 14.94
C LYS A 30 33.75 2.20 16.37
N GLN A 31 34.84 1.42 16.51
CA GLN A 31 35.39 1.12 17.84
C GLN A 31 35.81 2.41 18.57
N PRO A 32 35.58 2.51 19.88
CA PRO A 32 36.12 3.61 20.66
C PRO A 32 37.65 3.55 20.63
N ALA A 33 38.29 4.71 20.44
CA ALA A 33 39.67 4.87 20.91
C ALA A 33 39.70 4.56 22.42
N SER A 34 40.83 4.04 22.92
CA SER A 34 41.00 3.66 24.34
C SER A 34 40.36 4.71 25.27
N PRO A 35 39.37 4.33 26.12
CA PRO A 35 38.55 5.31 26.82
C PRO A 35 39.41 6.18 27.73
N ALA A 36 39.40 7.49 27.48
CA ALA A 36 40.12 8.46 28.31
C ALA A 36 39.47 8.66 29.69
N THR A 37 38.19 8.30 29.83
CA THR A 37 37.35 8.51 31.02
C THR A 37 36.75 7.18 31.48
N SER A 38 36.74 6.95 32.79
CA SER A 38 36.08 5.79 33.41
C SER A 38 34.55 5.91 33.31
N VAL A 39 33.91 4.84 32.82
CA VAL A 39 32.45 4.70 32.75
C VAL A 39 32.02 3.62 33.74
N THR A 40 31.11 3.96 34.63
CA THR A 40 30.52 3.02 35.57
C THR A 40 29.17 2.51 35.04
N THR A 41 28.89 1.23 35.27
CA THR A 41 27.59 0.63 34.98
C THR A 41 26.70 0.69 36.21
N GLY A 42 25.45 1.13 36.02
CA GLY A 42 24.41 1.11 37.03
C GLY A 42 23.18 0.34 36.56
N TYR A 43 22.28 0.06 37.51
CA TYR A 43 21.03 -0.63 37.26
C TYR A 43 19.89 0.08 38.00
N LEU A 44 18.74 0.22 37.35
CA LEU A 44 17.52 0.74 37.96
C LEU A 44 16.35 -0.22 37.78
N SER A 45 15.38 -0.15 38.70
CA SER A 45 14.13 -0.90 38.59
C SER A 45 13.12 -0.06 37.80
N GLN A 46 12.60 -0.61 36.71
CA GLN A 46 11.58 0.00 35.86
C GLN A 46 10.29 -0.79 35.90
N LYS A 47 9.15 -0.11 35.77
CA LYS A 47 7.89 -0.79 35.52
C LYS A 47 7.96 -1.50 34.17
N LEU A 48 7.51 -2.75 34.13
CA LEU A 48 7.35 -3.47 32.87
C LEU A 48 6.30 -2.77 31.99
N ASP A 49 5.21 -2.31 32.62
CA ASP A 49 4.14 -1.57 31.97
C ASP A 49 3.90 -0.23 32.67
N HIS A 50 4.24 0.87 31.99
CA HIS A 50 4.02 2.22 32.50
C HIS A 50 2.58 2.71 32.41
N PHE A 51 1.74 2.02 31.63
CA PHE A 51 0.37 2.44 31.34
C PHE A 51 -0.68 1.63 32.12
N SER A 52 -0.25 0.67 32.93
CA SER A 52 -1.10 -0.03 33.90
C SER A 52 -0.82 0.48 35.32
N ASN A 53 -1.87 0.98 35.98
CA ASN A 53 -1.79 1.39 37.38
C ASN A 53 -1.64 0.19 38.34
N ASP A 54 -2.16 -0.97 37.95
CA ASP A 54 -2.22 -2.17 38.80
C ASP A 54 -0.99 -3.07 38.65
N SER A 55 -0.21 -2.92 37.59
CA SER A 55 1.00 -3.71 37.36
C SER A 55 2.09 -3.34 38.38
N GLN A 56 2.36 -4.26 39.30
CA GLN A 56 3.53 -4.23 40.20
C GLN A 56 4.70 -5.06 39.64
N VAL A 57 4.72 -5.29 38.32
CA VAL A 57 5.78 -6.04 37.66
C VAL A 57 6.88 -5.08 37.23
N PHE A 58 8.10 -5.37 37.66
CA PHE A 58 9.28 -4.57 37.36
C PHE A 58 10.34 -5.40 36.65
N PHE A 59 11.22 -4.73 35.91
CA PHE A 59 12.44 -5.30 35.38
C PHE A 59 13.64 -4.42 35.71
N THR A 60 14.82 -5.03 35.69
CA THR A 60 16.07 -4.31 35.87
C THR A 60 16.52 -3.77 34.52
N GLN A 61 16.70 -2.45 34.42
CA GLN A 61 17.25 -1.79 33.25
C GLN A 61 18.70 -1.36 33.54
N GLN A 62 19.58 -1.56 32.57
CA GLN A 62 20.99 -1.17 32.63
C GLN A 62 21.18 0.28 32.15
N TYR A 63 22.04 1.02 32.82
CA TYR A 63 22.49 2.34 32.39
C TYR A 63 23.99 2.52 32.66
N PHE A 64 24.58 3.55 32.04
CA PHE A 64 25.99 3.90 32.17
C PHE A 64 26.12 5.37 32.54
N TYR A 65 27.19 5.71 33.26
CA TYR A 65 27.51 7.11 33.60
C TYR A 65 29.03 7.31 33.71
N THR A 66 29.53 8.49 33.36
CA THR A 66 30.94 8.85 33.57
C THR A 66 31.22 9.12 35.04
N GLU A 67 32.38 8.71 35.55
CA GLU A 67 32.78 9.03 36.93
C GLU A 67 32.91 10.55 37.15
N ARG A 68 32.52 11.00 38.35
CA ARG A 68 32.26 12.41 38.66
C ARG A 68 33.48 13.30 38.46
N LEU A 69 33.41 14.21 37.48
CA LEU A 69 34.18 15.46 37.50
C LEU A 69 33.53 16.38 38.55
N SER A 70 33.99 16.27 39.79
CA SER A 70 33.62 17.05 40.98
C SER A 70 32.88 18.40 40.74
N VAL A 71 31.56 18.41 40.86
CA VAL A 71 30.80 19.56 41.40
C VAL A 71 29.57 19.04 42.15
N SER A 72 29.40 19.44 43.41
CA SER A 72 28.06 19.43 44.01
C SER A 72 27.17 20.41 43.21
N ASN A 73 25.87 20.12 43.08
CA ASN A 73 24.90 21.00 42.40
C ASN A 73 24.93 20.98 40.85
N GLN A 74 25.03 19.80 40.24
CA GLN A 74 25.05 19.62 38.77
C GLN A 74 23.78 20.15 38.10
N LYS A 75 23.92 21.14 37.20
CA LYS A 75 22.80 21.81 36.52
C LYS A 75 22.48 21.29 35.12
N VAL A 76 23.37 20.51 34.51
CA VAL A 76 23.21 20.02 33.14
C VAL A 76 23.47 18.53 33.09
N ALA A 77 22.58 17.77 32.47
CA ALA A 77 22.73 16.33 32.31
C ALA A 77 22.40 15.93 30.88
N PHE A 78 23.25 15.10 30.27
CA PHE A 78 23.00 14.54 28.95
C PHE A 78 22.72 13.05 29.07
N LEU A 79 21.73 12.58 28.32
CA LEU A 79 21.38 11.18 28.23
C LEU A 79 21.45 10.71 26.79
N TYR A 80 22.37 9.78 26.51
CA TYR A 80 22.36 9.04 25.26
C TYR A 80 21.36 7.89 25.34
N VAL A 81 20.37 7.90 24.46
CA VAL A 81 19.35 6.87 24.34
C VAL A 81 19.85 5.83 23.35
N ASN A 82 20.34 4.70 23.88
CA ASN A 82 20.79 3.59 23.05
C ASN A 82 19.67 2.58 22.80
N THR A 83 19.89 1.69 21.82
CA THR A 83 18.95 0.65 21.37
C THR A 83 19.63 -0.73 21.44
N GLU A 84 19.98 -1.32 20.30
CA GLU A 84 20.81 -2.52 20.13
C GLU A 84 22.32 -2.15 20.16
N GLY A 85 23.20 -3.11 20.45
CA GLY A 85 24.66 -2.92 20.38
C GLY A 85 25.29 -2.21 21.59
N ASN A 86 26.62 -2.05 21.59
CA ASN A 86 27.40 -1.61 22.76
C ASN A 86 28.10 -0.24 22.54
N GLU A 87 27.41 0.69 21.90
CA GLU A 87 27.95 2.00 21.50
C GLU A 87 27.99 3.02 22.66
N GLU A 88 27.30 2.77 23.77
CA GLU A 88 27.15 3.71 24.88
C GLU A 88 28.50 4.22 25.37
N ILE A 89 29.43 3.29 25.59
CA ILE A 89 30.76 3.62 26.10
C ILE A 89 31.50 4.49 25.09
N ALA A 90 31.42 4.19 23.79
CA ALA A 90 32.11 4.95 22.76
C ALA A 90 31.58 6.38 22.65
N VAL A 91 30.25 6.55 22.62
CA VAL A 91 29.62 7.87 22.55
C VAL A 91 29.94 8.73 23.77
N MET A 92 30.14 8.11 24.94
CA MET A 92 30.43 8.78 26.21
C MET A 92 31.93 9.03 26.46
N THR A 93 32.84 8.41 25.72
CA THR A 93 34.29 8.48 26.00
C THR A 93 35.16 8.92 24.84
N ASP A 94 34.72 8.81 23.59
CA ASP A 94 35.48 9.30 22.44
C ASP A 94 35.44 10.84 22.39
N GLU A 95 36.62 11.47 22.46
CA GLU A 95 36.78 12.93 22.41
C GLU A 95 36.28 13.58 21.11
N ARG A 96 36.14 12.77 20.04
CA ARG A 96 35.59 13.23 18.77
C ARG A 96 34.06 13.28 18.78
N SER A 97 33.40 12.57 19.71
CA SER A 97 31.95 12.53 19.86
C SER A 97 31.38 13.94 20.13
N PRO A 98 30.33 14.37 19.41
CA PRO A 98 29.65 15.64 19.71
C PRO A 98 29.07 15.66 21.13
N VAL A 99 28.69 14.50 21.68
CA VAL A 99 28.17 14.36 23.04
C VAL A 99 29.24 14.72 24.07
N VAL A 100 30.46 14.22 23.91
CA VAL A 100 31.60 14.52 24.81
C VAL A 100 32.04 15.97 24.68
N LYS A 101 32.17 16.48 23.44
CA LYS A 101 32.52 17.90 23.18
C LYS A 101 31.52 18.84 23.84
N ALA A 102 30.22 18.57 23.67
CA ALA A 102 29.15 19.34 24.30
C ALA A 102 29.19 19.22 25.83
N ALA A 103 29.39 18.01 26.36
CA ALA A 103 29.42 17.78 27.80
C ALA A 103 30.55 18.54 28.48
N LYS A 104 31.74 18.59 27.86
CA LYS A 104 32.85 19.41 28.34
C LYS A 104 32.53 20.91 28.32
N ARG A 105 31.91 21.39 27.24
CA ARG A 105 31.55 22.81 27.09
C ARG A 105 30.52 23.28 28.11
N PHE A 106 29.51 22.47 28.41
CA PHE A 106 28.44 22.82 29.35
C PHE A 106 28.65 22.24 30.77
N GLY A 107 29.76 21.55 30.99
CA GLY A 107 30.03 20.82 32.23
C GLY A 107 28.96 19.79 32.56
N ALA A 108 28.37 19.11 31.57
CA ALA A 108 27.24 18.19 31.76
C ALA A 108 27.66 16.82 32.29
N GLN A 109 26.86 16.24 33.18
CA GLN A 109 27.00 14.83 33.55
C GLN A 109 26.47 13.95 32.41
N LEU A 110 27.28 12.98 31.98
CA LEU A 110 26.89 12.04 30.93
C LEU A 110 26.25 10.78 31.51
N PHE A 111 25.16 10.37 30.88
CA PHE A 111 24.48 9.09 31.07
C PHE A 111 24.22 8.43 29.72
N ALA A 112 24.11 7.11 29.72
CA ALA A 112 23.48 6.37 28.63
C ALA A 112 22.51 5.34 29.20
N LEU A 113 21.37 5.15 28.55
CA LEU A 113 20.35 4.18 28.94
C LEU A 113 20.22 3.09 27.88
N LYS A 114 20.38 1.83 28.29
CA LYS A 114 20.17 0.68 27.42
C LYS A 114 18.68 0.42 27.26
N HIS A 115 18.19 0.31 26.03
CA HIS A 115 16.79 0.03 25.73
C HIS A 115 16.28 -1.25 26.41
N ARG A 116 15.00 -1.26 26.81
CA ARG A 116 14.34 -2.48 27.31
C ARG A 116 14.49 -3.64 26.33
N TYR A 117 14.59 -4.87 26.84
CA TYR A 117 14.81 -6.11 26.08
C TYR A 117 16.21 -6.30 25.47
N TYR A 118 17.05 -5.26 25.37
CA TYR A 118 18.40 -5.40 24.81
C TYR A 118 19.49 -5.46 25.89
N GLY A 119 20.60 -6.15 25.61
CA GLY A 119 21.70 -6.36 26.56
C GLY A 119 21.21 -6.90 27.91
N ALA A 120 21.66 -6.29 29.01
CA ALA A 120 21.25 -6.65 30.36
C ALA A 120 19.91 -6.03 30.81
N SER A 121 19.22 -5.29 29.94
CA SER A 121 17.90 -4.69 30.20
C SER A 121 16.72 -5.59 29.82
N LYS A 122 16.93 -6.92 29.84
CA LYS A 122 15.90 -7.94 29.50
C LYS A 122 14.97 -8.18 30.70
N PRO A 123 13.64 -8.04 30.54
CA PRO A 123 12.71 -8.47 31.57
C PRO A 123 12.78 -9.98 31.84
N ASN A 124 12.44 -10.37 33.08
CA ASN A 124 12.50 -11.76 33.51
C ASN A 124 11.29 -12.56 33.01
N PHE A 125 11.36 -13.00 31.76
CA PHE A 125 10.42 -13.96 31.17
C PHE A 125 11.09 -15.32 30.96
N GLN A 126 10.28 -16.40 30.91
CA GLN A 126 10.79 -17.74 30.59
C GLN A 126 11.22 -17.84 29.12
N ASN A 127 10.48 -17.17 28.24
CA ASN A 127 10.67 -17.09 26.81
C ASN A 127 10.17 -15.72 26.30
N PHE A 128 10.65 -15.30 25.13
CA PHE A 128 10.24 -14.06 24.46
C PHE A 128 9.25 -14.36 23.33
N ASP A 129 8.10 -14.90 23.72
CA ASP A 129 6.92 -15.02 22.87
C ASP A 129 6.22 -13.65 22.68
N ALA A 130 5.18 -13.59 21.84
CA ALA A 130 4.45 -12.36 21.55
C ALA A 130 3.81 -11.75 22.81
N SER A 131 3.37 -12.58 23.76
CA SER A 131 2.80 -12.12 25.03
C SER A 131 3.84 -11.43 25.90
N ALA A 132 5.07 -11.94 25.93
CA ALA A 132 6.20 -11.31 26.60
C ALA A 132 6.70 -10.07 25.84
N LEU A 133 6.70 -10.10 24.50
CA LEU A 133 7.18 -9.01 23.65
C LEU A 133 6.17 -7.85 23.50
N ARG A 134 4.90 -7.99 23.90
CA ARG A 134 3.91 -6.89 23.81
C ARG A 134 4.29 -5.60 24.54
N TYR A 135 5.22 -5.65 25.48
CA TYR A 135 5.75 -4.48 26.19
C TYR A 135 7.01 -3.88 25.54
N LEU A 136 7.50 -4.48 24.45
CA LEU A 136 8.56 -3.96 23.60
C LEU A 136 7.95 -2.99 22.58
N THR A 137 7.66 -1.77 23.03
CA THR A 137 7.11 -0.69 22.19
C THR A 137 7.84 0.61 22.45
N SER A 138 7.89 1.51 21.47
CA SER A 138 8.49 2.84 21.62
C SER A 138 7.82 3.64 22.73
N ARG A 139 6.50 3.52 22.92
CA ARG A 139 5.75 4.21 23.98
C ARG A 139 6.24 3.81 25.37
N GLN A 140 6.48 2.52 25.60
CA GLN A 140 7.02 2.04 26.86
C GLN A 140 8.48 2.50 27.07
N ALA A 141 9.29 2.46 26.01
CA ALA A 141 10.67 2.93 26.05
C ALA A 141 10.79 4.45 26.32
N ILE A 142 9.87 5.26 25.78
CA ILE A 142 9.77 6.70 26.09
C ILE A 142 9.51 6.90 27.60
N GLN A 143 8.61 6.12 28.19
CA GLN A 143 8.34 6.20 29.63
C GLN A 143 9.50 5.68 30.49
N ASP A 144 10.29 4.70 30.01
CA ASP A 144 11.53 4.30 30.66
C ASP A 144 12.52 5.47 30.76
N ILE A 145 12.69 6.23 29.67
CA ILE A 145 13.58 7.40 29.62
C ILE A 145 13.14 8.44 30.65
N LEU A 146 11.86 8.78 30.69
CA LEU A 146 11.33 9.76 31.65
C LEU A 146 11.42 9.28 33.10
N SER A 147 11.22 7.98 33.34
CA SER A 147 11.39 7.36 34.65
C SER A 147 12.85 7.33 35.09
N PHE A 148 13.78 7.06 34.16
CA PHE A 148 15.21 7.13 34.40
C PHE A 148 15.65 8.54 34.79
N ILE A 149 15.17 9.59 34.11
CA ILE A 149 15.48 10.99 34.46
C ILE A 149 15.08 11.29 35.91
N LYS A 150 13.87 10.89 36.33
CA LYS A 150 13.38 11.06 37.71
C LYS A 150 14.26 10.31 38.72
N TYR A 151 14.60 9.06 38.41
CA TYR A 151 15.50 8.24 39.21
C TYR A 151 16.88 8.90 39.33
N ALA A 152 17.50 9.29 38.22
CA ALA A 152 18.83 9.86 38.17
C ALA A 152 18.91 11.20 38.93
N ASN A 153 17.88 12.04 38.82
CA ASN A 153 17.79 13.29 39.59
C ASN A 153 17.91 13.05 41.09
N THR A 154 17.28 11.98 41.58
CA THR A 154 17.30 11.62 43.00
C THR A 154 18.61 10.91 43.38
N GLN A 155 18.99 9.86 42.66
CA GLN A 155 20.16 9.04 42.99
C GLN A 155 21.48 9.82 42.91
N PHE A 156 21.59 10.73 41.95
CA PHE A 156 22.80 11.52 41.74
C PHE A 156 22.73 12.90 42.40
N ASN A 157 21.65 13.22 43.13
CA ASN A 157 21.43 14.50 43.81
C ASN A 157 21.64 15.70 42.86
N MET A 158 20.92 15.68 41.74
CA MET A 158 20.99 16.73 40.72
C MET A 158 20.42 18.05 41.24
N ASN A 159 20.82 19.17 40.65
CA ASN A 159 20.21 20.47 40.96
C ASN A 159 18.69 20.42 40.70
N PRO A 160 17.83 21.02 41.55
CA PRO A 160 16.38 21.05 41.31
C PRO A 160 15.95 21.67 39.97
N ASP A 161 16.77 22.56 39.39
CA ASP A 161 16.62 23.15 38.05
C ASP A 161 17.52 22.49 36.98
N VAL A 162 17.93 21.23 37.19
CA VAL A 162 18.72 20.48 36.20
C VAL A 162 18.06 20.50 34.81
N ARG A 163 18.89 20.65 33.78
CA ARG A 163 18.54 20.69 32.37
C ARG A 163 19.00 19.42 31.69
N TRP A 164 18.03 18.58 31.32
CA TRP A 164 18.29 17.35 30.58
C TRP A 164 18.26 17.60 29.07
N VAL A 165 19.31 17.17 28.38
CA VAL A 165 19.32 17.10 26.91
C VAL A 165 19.48 15.65 26.50
N LEU A 166 18.56 15.17 25.67
CA LEU A 166 18.62 13.81 25.15
C LEU A 166 19.40 13.77 23.84
N TRP A 167 20.14 12.70 23.65
CA TRP A 167 20.90 12.42 22.43
C TRP A 167 20.52 11.04 21.94
N GLY A 168 20.32 10.88 20.64
CA GLY A 168 20.03 9.58 20.07
C GLY A 168 20.29 9.52 18.59
N THR A 169 20.59 8.30 18.12
CA THR A 169 20.86 7.97 16.73
C THR A 169 19.85 6.95 16.24
N GLY A 170 19.43 7.05 14.98
CA GLY A 170 18.45 6.13 14.43
C GLY A 170 17.18 6.03 15.29
N TYR A 171 16.80 4.80 15.66
CA TYR A 171 15.63 4.58 16.53
C TYR A 171 15.78 5.24 17.91
N GLY A 172 16.99 5.31 18.46
CA GLY A 172 17.27 6.05 19.70
C GLY A 172 17.04 7.56 19.54
N GLY A 173 17.27 8.10 18.34
CA GLY A 173 16.97 9.49 17.99
C GLY A 173 15.47 9.78 17.96
N ILE A 174 14.65 8.82 17.51
CA ILE A 174 13.19 8.91 17.58
C ILE A 174 12.75 8.97 19.05
N LEU A 175 13.25 8.05 19.88
CA LEU A 175 12.92 8.00 21.31
C LEU A 175 13.33 9.28 22.05
N ALA A 176 14.50 9.85 21.74
CA ALA A 176 14.95 11.12 22.30
C ALA A 176 14.02 12.28 21.93
N ALA A 177 13.63 12.39 20.66
CA ALA A 177 12.73 13.43 20.17
C ALA A 177 11.30 13.27 20.73
N GLU A 178 10.76 12.05 20.79
CA GLU A 178 9.41 11.80 21.30
C GLU A 178 9.36 11.89 22.84
N ALA A 179 10.42 11.56 23.57
CA ALA A 179 10.49 11.83 25.01
C ALA A 179 10.48 13.34 25.30
N ARG A 180 11.19 14.14 24.50
CA ARG A 180 11.13 15.62 24.59
C ARG A 180 9.75 16.17 24.27
N LYS A 181 9.05 15.60 23.29
CA LYS A 181 7.67 15.99 22.96
C LYS A 181 6.69 15.61 24.08
N THR A 182 6.89 14.45 24.69
CA THR A 182 6.02 13.90 25.74
C THR A 182 6.12 14.67 27.06
N ASP A 183 7.34 15.02 27.50
CA ASP A 183 7.56 15.80 28.72
C ASP A 183 8.57 16.94 28.49
N PRO A 184 8.11 18.09 27.95
CA PRO A 184 8.94 19.26 27.71
C PRO A 184 9.49 19.91 28.99
N VAL A 185 8.96 19.55 30.18
CA VAL A 185 9.43 20.06 31.47
C VAL A 185 10.64 19.27 31.96
N ALA A 186 10.58 17.94 31.87
CA ALA A 186 11.67 17.06 32.26
C ALA A 186 12.84 17.15 31.27
N VAL A 187 12.55 17.28 29.97
CA VAL A 187 13.55 17.29 28.91
C VAL A 187 13.63 18.69 28.29
N SER A 188 14.78 19.34 28.36
CA SER A 188 14.97 20.71 27.87
C SER A 188 15.13 20.79 26.34
N GLY A 189 15.69 19.75 25.73
CA GLY A 189 15.78 19.58 24.28
C GLY A 189 16.36 18.23 23.89
N ALA A 190 16.39 17.93 22.59
CA ALA A 190 16.93 16.67 22.06
C ALA A 190 17.78 16.88 20.80
N ILE A 191 18.82 16.07 20.65
CA ILE A 191 19.61 15.92 19.43
C ILE A 191 19.28 14.54 18.84
N SER A 192 18.82 14.51 17.60
CA SER A 192 18.31 13.33 16.92
C SER A 192 18.98 13.18 15.56
N SER A 193 19.92 12.25 15.44
CA SER A 193 20.69 12.02 14.20
C SER A 193 20.18 10.79 13.45
N SER A 194 20.03 10.92 12.13
CA SER A 194 19.55 9.89 11.19
C SER A 194 18.31 9.15 11.69
N ALA A 195 17.37 9.88 12.30
CA ALA A 195 16.20 9.30 12.95
C ALA A 195 15.01 9.24 11.97
N PRO A 196 14.55 8.05 11.56
CA PRO A 196 13.39 7.90 10.69
C PRO A 196 12.10 8.03 11.50
N LEU A 197 11.62 9.26 11.66
CA LEU A 197 10.42 9.58 12.43
C LEU A 197 9.14 8.97 11.84
N ARG A 198 9.10 8.82 10.52
CA ARG A 198 7.95 8.26 9.81
C ARG A 198 7.99 6.74 9.81
N ARG A 199 6.83 6.13 10.06
CA ARG A 199 6.62 4.68 10.05
C ARG A 199 5.97 4.30 8.74
N LEU A 200 6.59 3.38 8.00
CA LEU A 200 6.17 2.98 6.67
C LEU A 200 6.49 1.51 6.46
N TYR A 201 5.49 0.70 6.15
CA TYR A 201 5.71 -0.72 5.91
C TYR A 201 6.26 -0.97 4.50
N ASP A 202 5.71 -0.37 3.46
CA ASP A 202 6.22 -0.47 2.08
C ASP A 202 7.25 0.64 1.81
N PHE A 203 8.51 0.43 2.21
CA PHE A 203 9.57 1.44 2.15
C PHE A 203 10.44 1.31 0.89
N TRP A 204 9.78 1.34 -0.28
CA TRP A 204 10.46 1.28 -1.59
C TRP A 204 11.39 2.46 -1.85
N GLN A 205 11.12 3.62 -1.22
CA GLN A 205 11.92 4.83 -1.35
C GLN A 205 13.36 4.63 -0.89
N PHE A 206 13.62 3.69 0.02
CA PHE A 206 14.97 3.34 0.45
C PHE A 206 15.83 2.88 -0.74
N ASN A 207 15.32 1.95 -1.54
CA ASN A 207 16.03 1.42 -2.70
C ASN A 207 16.05 2.39 -3.88
N ASP A 208 15.05 3.25 -4.00
CA ASP A 208 15.07 4.34 -4.98
C ASP A 208 16.18 5.34 -4.66
N PHE A 209 16.33 5.72 -3.39
CA PHE A 209 17.42 6.56 -2.90
C PHE A 209 18.79 5.93 -3.20
N VAL A 210 18.95 4.63 -2.94
CA VAL A 210 20.17 3.88 -3.27
C VAL A 210 20.47 3.95 -4.77
N GLY A 211 19.47 3.72 -5.62
CA GLY A 211 19.59 3.82 -7.07
C GLY A 211 20.00 5.22 -7.54
N ASN A 212 19.32 6.25 -7.05
CA ASN A 212 19.57 7.64 -7.41
C ASN A 212 20.97 8.10 -6.96
N THR A 213 21.39 7.72 -5.75
CA THR A 213 22.73 8.05 -5.23
C THR A 213 23.83 7.35 -6.02
N LEU A 214 23.64 6.07 -6.37
CA LEU A 214 24.57 5.34 -7.23
C LEU A 214 24.68 5.98 -8.62
N MET A 215 23.57 6.42 -9.21
CA MET A 215 23.57 7.16 -10.47
C MET A 215 24.32 8.50 -10.34
N GLN A 216 24.03 9.26 -9.29
CA GLN A 216 24.58 10.59 -9.08
C GLN A 216 26.10 10.58 -8.86
N ILE A 217 26.61 9.62 -8.09
CA ILE A 217 28.04 9.55 -7.72
C ILE A 217 28.82 8.62 -8.64
N GLY A 218 28.28 7.43 -8.90
CA GLY A 218 28.91 6.40 -9.72
C GLY A 218 28.79 6.64 -11.23
N GLY A 219 27.86 7.50 -11.64
CA GLY A 219 27.60 7.82 -13.04
C GLY A 219 26.81 6.75 -13.79
N SER A 220 26.36 7.10 -15.00
CA SER A 220 25.46 6.29 -15.83
C SER A 220 26.05 4.93 -16.25
N ASN A 221 27.37 4.83 -16.42
CA ASN A 221 28.02 3.57 -16.75
C ASN A 221 27.93 2.58 -15.57
N CYS A 222 28.31 3.01 -14.36
CA CYS A 222 28.23 2.17 -13.18
C CYS A 222 26.78 1.73 -12.91
N TYR A 223 25.86 2.69 -12.88
CA TYR A 223 24.44 2.42 -12.72
C TYR A 223 23.91 1.44 -13.78
N GLY A 224 24.18 1.71 -15.07
CA GLY A 224 23.67 0.88 -16.16
C GLY A 224 24.20 -0.56 -16.11
N ARG A 225 25.46 -0.75 -15.72
CA ARG A 225 26.03 -2.11 -15.54
C ARG A 225 25.44 -2.84 -14.34
N VAL A 226 25.18 -2.14 -13.24
CA VAL A 226 24.49 -2.74 -12.08
C VAL A 226 23.06 -3.10 -12.45
N GLN A 227 22.31 -2.18 -13.05
CA GLN A 227 20.92 -2.40 -13.48
C GLN A 227 20.81 -3.58 -14.44
N GLN A 228 21.65 -3.62 -15.48
CA GLN A 228 21.69 -4.75 -16.40
C GLN A 228 22.14 -6.04 -15.70
N GLY A 229 23.03 -5.97 -14.72
CA GLY A 229 23.47 -7.12 -13.95
C GLY A 229 22.35 -7.77 -13.15
N PHE A 230 21.49 -6.97 -12.51
CA PHE A 230 20.28 -7.47 -11.87
C PHE A 230 19.30 -8.06 -12.91
N ALA A 231 19.13 -7.41 -14.07
CA ALA A 231 18.31 -7.97 -15.15
C ALA A 231 18.82 -9.33 -15.66
N ASP A 232 20.14 -9.47 -15.83
CA ASP A 232 20.79 -10.71 -16.26
C ASP A 232 20.64 -11.81 -15.20
N ILE A 233 20.79 -11.48 -13.91
CA ILE A 233 20.55 -12.41 -12.79
C ILE A 233 19.10 -12.88 -12.78
N ARG A 234 18.12 -11.98 -12.97
CA ARG A 234 16.70 -12.36 -13.07
C ARG A 234 16.45 -13.31 -14.22
N GLN A 235 17.04 -13.04 -15.38
CA GLN A 235 16.93 -13.93 -16.55
C GLN A 235 17.55 -15.30 -16.27
N ALA A 236 18.72 -15.35 -15.62
CA ALA A 236 19.40 -16.58 -15.25
C ALA A 236 18.62 -17.39 -14.19
N MET A 237 17.94 -16.74 -13.24
CA MET A 237 17.14 -17.38 -12.19
C MET A 237 16.02 -18.28 -12.76
N LYS A 238 15.52 -17.97 -13.96
CA LYS A 238 14.40 -18.66 -14.63
C LYS A 238 14.78 -19.96 -15.34
N THR A 239 16.01 -20.45 -15.17
CA THR A 239 16.47 -21.73 -15.73
C THR A 239 17.38 -22.45 -14.74
N THR A 240 17.39 -23.78 -14.76
CA THR A 240 18.30 -24.57 -13.91
C THR A 240 19.76 -24.27 -14.22
N ALA A 241 20.11 -24.12 -15.50
CA ALA A 241 21.47 -23.77 -15.92
C ALA A 241 21.90 -22.39 -15.41
N GLY A 242 21.04 -21.38 -15.56
CA GLY A 242 21.32 -20.03 -15.06
C GLY A 242 21.39 -19.97 -13.52
N ARG A 243 20.56 -20.72 -12.79
CA ARG A 243 20.70 -20.88 -11.34
C ARG A 243 22.03 -21.53 -10.93
N SER A 244 22.55 -22.45 -11.75
CA SER A 244 23.86 -23.05 -11.52
C SER A 244 24.96 -21.99 -11.71
N GLN A 245 24.89 -21.19 -12.77
CA GLN A 245 25.80 -20.06 -13.02
C GLN A 245 25.78 -19.02 -11.88
N ILE A 246 24.59 -18.64 -11.40
CA ILE A 246 24.44 -17.75 -10.23
C ILE A 246 25.08 -18.39 -8.99
N SER A 247 24.81 -19.67 -8.75
CA SER A 247 25.35 -20.39 -7.59
C SER A 247 26.88 -20.47 -7.62
N ASP A 248 27.49 -20.64 -8.80
CA ASP A 248 28.94 -20.60 -8.97
C ASP A 248 29.51 -19.19 -8.75
N LEU A 249 28.89 -18.19 -9.38
CA LEU A 249 29.32 -16.78 -9.32
C LEU A 249 29.31 -16.24 -7.88
N PHE A 250 28.24 -16.50 -7.15
CA PHE A 250 28.07 -16.07 -5.76
C PHE A 250 28.60 -17.08 -4.74
N GLN A 251 29.08 -18.23 -5.18
CA GLN A 251 29.60 -19.32 -4.33
C GLN A 251 28.58 -19.76 -3.26
N LEU A 252 27.33 -19.96 -3.70
CA LEU A 252 26.19 -20.20 -2.82
C LEU A 252 26.20 -21.61 -2.22
N ASN A 253 25.87 -21.69 -0.92
CA ASN A 253 25.59 -22.93 -0.22
C ASN A 253 24.39 -22.75 0.74
N PRO A 254 23.24 -23.40 0.50
CA PRO A 254 22.96 -24.35 -0.58
C PRO A 254 22.91 -23.69 -1.96
N ARG A 255 23.09 -24.48 -3.03
CA ARG A 255 23.00 -24.00 -4.40
C ARG A 255 21.55 -23.85 -4.86
N LEU A 256 21.27 -22.83 -5.67
CA LEU A 256 19.93 -22.52 -6.19
C LEU A 256 19.44 -23.56 -7.21
N ASP A 257 20.34 -24.19 -7.96
CA ASP A 257 20.01 -25.23 -8.93
C ASP A 257 19.71 -26.60 -8.29
N GLN A 258 20.05 -26.76 -7.01
CA GLN A 258 19.84 -27.99 -6.23
C GLN A 258 18.78 -27.84 -5.13
N THR A 259 18.20 -26.65 -5.00
CA THR A 259 17.18 -26.33 -3.99
C THR A 259 15.81 -26.25 -4.65
N GLN A 260 14.79 -26.79 -3.99
CA GLN A 260 13.41 -26.54 -4.37
C GLN A 260 13.06 -25.11 -3.95
N LEU A 261 13.12 -24.16 -4.89
CA LEU A 261 12.94 -22.74 -4.59
C LEU A 261 11.45 -22.37 -4.45
N GLY A 262 11.10 -21.73 -3.32
CA GLY A 262 9.86 -20.96 -3.18
C GLY A 262 10.05 -19.49 -3.58
N TYR A 263 8.93 -18.74 -3.66
CA TYR A 263 8.95 -17.27 -3.83
C TYR A 263 9.85 -16.61 -2.79
N ASN A 264 9.69 -17.03 -1.53
CA ASN A 264 10.43 -16.46 -0.43
C ASN A 264 11.94 -16.74 -0.53
N ASP A 265 12.37 -17.92 -0.99
CA ASP A 265 13.80 -18.22 -1.15
C ASP A 265 14.44 -17.37 -2.25
N ILE A 266 13.73 -17.14 -3.36
CA ILE A 266 14.17 -16.27 -4.44
C ILE A 266 14.26 -14.82 -3.95
N GLN A 267 13.26 -14.33 -3.21
CA GLN A 267 13.24 -12.98 -2.64
C GLN A 267 14.33 -12.78 -1.58
N MET A 268 14.62 -13.81 -0.77
CA MET A 268 15.75 -13.82 0.17
C MET A 268 17.10 -13.72 -0.55
N PHE A 269 17.26 -14.42 -1.66
CA PHE A 269 18.45 -14.27 -2.50
C PHE A 269 18.62 -12.83 -3.00
N TYR A 270 17.56 -12.23 -3.54
CA TYR A 270 17.62 -10.84 -4.02
C TYR A 270 17.94 -9.85 -2.89
N THR A 271 17.30 -10.03 -1.74
CA THR A 271 17.58 -9.23 -0.54
C THR A 271 19.07 -9.29 -0.16
N ALA A 272 19.68 -10.48 -0.21
CA ALA A 272 21.10 -10.68 0.11
C ALA A 272 22.07 -10.02 -0.88
N ILE A 273 21.76 -9.99 -2.19
CA ILE A 273 22.62 -9.35 -3.20
C ILE A 273 22.36 -7.85 -3.37
N ILE A 274 21.19 -7.36 -2.93
CA ILE A 274 20.89 -5.92 -2.84
C ILE A 274 21.60 -5.29 -1.63
N GLY A 275 21.70 -6.03 -0.50
CA GLY A 275 22.34 -5.59 0.75
C GLY A 275 23.67 -4.83 0.56
N PRO A 276 24.66 -5.35 -0.19
CA PRO A 276 25.92 -4.66 -0.44
C PRO A 276 25.76 -3.25 -1.05
N PHE A 277 24.82 -3.03 -1.96
CA PHE A 277 24.60 -1.71 -2.55
C PHE A 277 23.99 -0.75 -1.54
N GLN A 278 23.07 -1.24 -0.71
CA GLN A 278 22.48 -0.48 0.38
C GLN A 278 23.54 -0.07 1.40
N GLU A 279 24.42 -1.00 1.80
CA GLU A 279 25.57 -0.74 2.69
C GLU A 279 26.53 0.29 2.11
N ILE A 280 26.91 0.13 0.85
CA ILE A 280 27.87 1.02 0.19
C ILE A 280 27.33 2.45 0.09
N VAL A 281 26.04 2.62 -0.19
CA VAL A 281 25.41 3.93 -0.21
C VAL A 281 25.27 4.51 1.19
N GLN A 282 24.71 3.74 2.13
CA GLN A 282 24.44 4.18 3.49
C GLN A 282 25.70 4.63 4.22
N PHE A 283 26.85 4.03 3.92
CA PHE A 283 28.16 4.30 4.54
C PHE A 283 29.19 4.87 3.57
N ASN A 284 28.76 5.54 2.51
CA ASN A 284 29.68 6.14 1.54
C ASN A 284 30.67 7.11 2.21
N ASN A 285 31.95 7.05 1.84
CA ASN A 285 33.06 7.80 2.46
C ASN A 285 33.29 7.53 3.96
N ASP A 286 32.68 6.48 4.52
CA ASP A 286 32.95 5.97 5.86
C ASP A 286 33.56 4.56 5.77
N PHE A 287 34.34 4.12 6.76
CA PHE A 287 34.97 2.78 6.79
C PHE A 287 35.81 2.42 5.55
N ASN A 288 36.38 3.42 4.86
CA ASN A 288 37.06 3.28 3.56
C ASN A 288 36.15 2.78 2.41
N ILE A 289 34.83 2.79 2.61
CA ILE A 289 33.84 2.52 1.58
C ILE A 289 33.66 3.79 0.74
N SER A 290 33.64 3.65 -0.58
CA SER A 290 33.49 4.74 -1.53
C SER A 290 32.79 4.22 -2.78
N ILE A 291 31.63 4.83 -3.09
CA ILE A 291 30.91 4.55 -4.35
C ILE A 291 31.81 4.86 -5.54
N THR A 292 32.57 5.96 -5.48
CA THR A 292 33.51 6.38 -6.53
C THR A 292 34.56 5.29 -6.78
N ASP A 293 35.10 4.69 -5.73
CA ASP A 293 36.15 3.67 -5.84
C ASP A 293 35.56 2.39 -6.44
N MET A 294 34.43 1.91 -5.91
CA MET A 294 33.73 0.75 -6.47
C MET A 294 33.39 0.97 -7.95
N CYS A 295 32.83 2.11 -8.31
CA CYS A 295 32.43 2.41 -9.68
C CYS A 295 33.63 2.62 -10.61
N THR A 296 34.76 3.12 -10.11
CA THR A 296 36.03 3.20 -10.88
C THR A 296 36.59 1.82 -11.16
N ILE A 297 36.55 0.92 -10.17
CA ILE A 297 36.94 -0.49 -10.34
C ILE A 297 36.03 -1.16 -11.38
N ILE A 298 34.71 -0.97 -11.28
CA ILE A 298 33.74 -1.47 -12.26
C ILE A 298 34.07 -0.92 -13.64
N ALA A 299 34.23 0.40 -13.81
CA ALA A 299 34.49 1.03 -15.10
C ALA A 299 35.75 0.50 -15.81
N ASN A 300 36.78 0.13 -15.05
CA ASN A 300 38.05 -0.40 -15.58
C ASN A 300 38.07 -1.92 -15.76
N SER A 301 37.01 -2.62 -15.35
CA SER A 301 36.92 -4.09 -15.41
C SER A 301 36.36 -4.59 -16.75
N SER A 302 36.73 -5.82 -17.12
CA SER A 302 36.14 -6.57 -18.24
C SER A 302 35.03 -7.52 -17.79
N TRP A 303 34.49 -7.33 -16.59
CA TRP A 303 33.45 -8.19 -16.01
C TRP A 303 32.15 -8.15 -16.83
N THR A 304 31.42 -9.25 -16.86
CA THR A 304 30.01 -9.27 -17.24
C THR A 304 29.18 -8.45 -16.26
N ASN A 305 27.96 -8.06 -16.62
CA ASN A 305 27.11 -7.27 -15.72
C ASN A 305 26.66 -8.10 -14.50
N MET A 306 26.45 -9.42 -14.63
CA MET A 306 26.21 -10.30 -13.47
C MET A 306 27.41 -10.29 -12.52
N GLU A 307 28.63 -10.38 -13.05
CA GLU A 307 29.84 -10.29 -12.24
C GLU A 307 29.94 -8.94 -11.53
N VAL A 308 29.56 -7.82 -12.16
CA VAL A 308 29.52 -6.50 -11.50
C VAL A 308 28.70 -6.52 -10.20
N VAL A 309 27.53 -7.19 -10.19
CA VAL A 309 26.71 -7.34 -8.98
C VAL A 309 27.46 -8.09 -7.89
N ARG A 310 28.12 -9.21 -8.24
CA ARG A 310 28.97 -9.97 -7.30
C ARG A 310 30.12 -9.14 -6.77
N GLN A 311 30.71 -8.28 -7.60
CA GLN A 311 31.89 -7.49 -7.26
C GLN A 311 31.60 -6.35 -6.29
N ALA A 312 30.36 -5.86 -6.20
CA ALA A 312 29.96 -4.97 -5.11
C ALA A 312 30.13 -5.64 -3.74
N TYR A 313 29.71 -6.92 -3.61
CA TYR A 313 29.97 -7.70 -2.39
C TYR A 313 31.47 -7.93 -2.18
N VAL A 314 32.23 -8.29 -3.24
CA VAL A 314 33.69 -8.53 -3.12
C VAL A 314 34.40 -7.29 -2.60
N TYR A 315 34.07 -6.14 -3.18
CA TYR A 315 34.59 -4.83 -2.77
C TYR A 315 34.28 -4.59 -1.29
N LEU A 316 33.01 -4.64 -0.90
CA LEU A 316 32.60 -4.38 0.48
C LEU A 316 33.26 -5.34 1.48
N SER A 317 33.25 -6.64 1.19
CA SER A 317 33.87 -7.68 2.01
C SER A 317 35.37 -7.45 2.20
N THR A 318 36.08 -7.11 1.13
CA THR A 318 37.53 -6.93 1.16
C THR A 318 37.89 -5.64 1.89
N THR A 319 37.13 -4.57 1.67
CA THR A 319 37.31 -3.29 2.36
C THR A 319 37.12 -3.43 3.87
N LEU A 320 36.10 -4.17 4.32
CA LEU A 320 35.77 -4.30 5.73
C LEU A 320 36.55 -5.40 6.46
N THR A 321 36.88 -6.51 5.79
CA THR A 321 37.47 -7.70 6.45
C THR A 321 38.87 -8.05 5.96
N GLY A 322 39.39 -7.33 4.95
CA GLY A 322 40.68 -7.62 4.32
C GLY A 322 40.68 -8.84 3.38
N SER A 323 39.56 -9.56 3.25
CA SER A 323 39.42 -10.71 2.36
C SER A 323 37.97 -10.91 1.91
N VAL A 324 37.76 -11.81 0.94
CA VAL A 324 36.40 -12.14 0.46
C VAL A 324 35.81 -13.22 1.38
N GLN A 325 34.82 -12.85 2.18
CA GLN A 325 34.05 -13.78 3.00
C GLN A 325 33.05 -14.55 2.14
N PRO A 326 32.73 -15.81 2.49
CA PRO A 326 31.69 -16.58 1.80
C PRO A 326 30.33 -15.90 1.99
N MET A 327 29.55 -15.81 0.92
CA MET A 327 28.18 -15.30 0.98
C MET A 327 27.28 -16.39 1.58
N THR A 328 26.89 -16.25 2.83
CA THR A 328 25.94 -17.17 3.48
C THR A 328 24.51 -16.68 3.25
N ILE A 329 23.86 -17.18 2.21
CA ILE A 329 22.42 -16.97 2.02
C ILE A 329 21.67 -18.02 2.84
N ALA A 330 21.13 -17.61 3.98
CA ALA A 330 20.21 -18.45 4.73
C ALA A 330 18.96 -18.67 3.88
N SER A 331 18.50 -19.92 3.76
CA SER A 331 17.18 -20.19 3.20
C SER A 331 16.11 -19.45 4.00
N TYR A 332 14.96 -19.17 3.38
CA TYR A 332 13.86 -18.51 4.08
C TYR A 332 13.50 -19.25 5.37
N GLN A 333 13.39 -20.58 5.28
CA GLN A 333 13.07 -21.43 6.44
C GLN A 333 14.15 -21.37 7.53
N LYS A 334 15.43 -21.22 7.16
CA LYS A 334 16.50 -21.08 8.15
C LYS A 334 16.34 -19.77 8.93
N VAL A 335 16.10 -18.64 8.25
CA VAL A 335 15.85 -17.35 8.91
C VAL A 335 14.66 -17.44 9.84
N VAL A 336 13.56 -18.03 9.38
CA VAL A 336 12.37 -18.28 10.22
C VAL A 336 12.74 -19.11 11.45
N ASN A 337 13.43 -20.23 11.29
CA ASN A 337 13.79 -21.12 12.40
C ASN A 337 14.71 -20.44 13.43
N ASP A 338 15.70 -19.68 12.95
CA ASP A 338 16.66 -18.97 13.80
C ASP A 338 15.96 -17.90 14.66
N LEU A 339 15.04 -17.13 14.06
CA LEU A 339 14.32 -16.04 14.73
C LEU A 339 13.07 -16.49 15.47
N LYS A 340 12.48 -17.64 15.11
CA LYS A 340 11.32 -18.24 15.78
C LYS A 340 11.68 -18.83 17.15
N ASN A 341 12.95 -19.15 17.38
CA ASN A 341 13.44 -19.59 18.69
C ASN A 341 13.30 -18.46 19.71
N ASP A 342 12.29 -18.56 20.57
CA ASP A 342 11.92 -17.60 21.60
C ASP A 342 12.65 -17.83 22.94
N SER A 343 13.56 -18.80 23.01
CA SER A 343 14.39 -19.02 24.20
C SER A 343 15.20 -17.78 24.53
N VAL A 344 15.25 -17.43 25.82
CA VAL A 344 16.10 -16.35 26.36
C VAL A 344 17.59 -16.58 26.05
N SER A 345 18.01 -17.84 25.89
CA SER A 345 19.38 -18.23 25.56
C SER A 345 19.65 -18.32 24.05
N SER A 346 18.67 -18.02 23.19
CA SER A 346 18.86 -18.04 21.74
C SER A 346 19.97 -17.06 21.34
N PRO A 347 20.93 -17.46 20.49
CA PRO A 347 21.94 -16.54 19.99
C PRO A 347 21.35 -15.41 19.12
N PHE A 348 20.13 -15.60 18.60
CA PHE A 348 19.42 -14.64 17.76
C PHE A 348 18.32 -13.88 18.52
N VAL A 349 18.31 -13.94 19.85
CA VAL A 349 17.23 -13.37 20.68
C VAL A 349 17.04 -11.86 20.46
N GLU A 350 18.13 -11.11 20.27
CA GLU A 350 18.06 -9.66 20.01
C GLU A 350 17.58 -9.36 18.59
N ASN A 351 18.00 -10.15 17.59
CA ASN A 351 17.46 -10.05 16.22
C ASN A 351 15.96 -10.35 16.20
N ARG A 352 15.49 -11.32 17.00
CA ARG A 352 14.06 -11.60 17.19
C ARG A 352 13.33 -10.39 17.77
N MET A 353 13.87 -9.76 18.81
CA MET A 353 13.28 -8.56 19.42
C MET A 353 13.21 -7.40 18.43
N TRP A 354 14.27 -7.18 17.65
CA TRP A 354 14.29 -6.16 16.61
C TRP A 354 13.24 -6.44 15.52
N THR A 355 13.20 -7.68 15.03
CA THR A 355 12.22 -8.11 14.03
C THR A 355 10.79 -7.91 14.55
N TYR A 356 10.53 -8.17 15.84
CA TYR A 356 9.21 -7.93 16.44
C TYR A 356 8.82 -6.44 16.38
N GLN A 357 9.73 -5.52 16.70
CA GLN A 357 9.47 -4.07 16.59
C GLN A 357 9.20 -3.65 15.14
N ILE A 358 9.97 -4.18 14.19
CA ILE A 358 9.71 -3.95 12.76
C ILE A 358 8.30 -4.42 12.40
N CYS A 359 7.91 -5.63 12.80
CA CYS A 359 6.63 -6.23 12.45
C CYS A 359 5.41 -5.58 13.13
N THR A 360 5.58 -4.98 14.32
CA THR A 360 4.45 -4.51 15.14
C THR A 360 4.34 -2.99 15.24
N GLU A 361 5.40 -2.26 14.94
CA GLU A 361 5.43 -0.82 15.19
C GLU A 361 6.05 0.00 14.06
N LEU A 362 7.12 -0.48 13.41
CA LEU A 362 7.96 0.39 12.57
C LEU A 362 7.74 0.19 11.07
N GLY A 363 7.62 -1.07 10.65
CA GLY A 363 7.32 -1.46 9.28
C GLY A 363 8.47 -1.43 8.29
N TRP A 364 9.52 -0.64 8.49
CA TRP A 364 10.58 -0.28 7.53
C TRP A 364 11.12 -1.43 6.64
N PHE A 365 10.33 -1.90 5.67
CA PHE A 365 10.67 -2.99 4.78
C PHE A 365 11.23 -2.37 3.50
N PRO A 366 12.54 -2.48 3.22
CA PRO A 366 13.17 -1.87 2.05
C PRO A 366 12.81 -2.66 0.79
N THR A 367 11.61 -2.43 0.28
CA THR A 367 11.05 -3.12 -0.89
C THR A 367 11.57 -2.54 -2.21
N THR A 368 11.26 -3.20 -3.31
CA THR A 368 11.46 -2.70 -4.67
C THR A 368 10.10 -2.43 -5.36
N ASN A 369 9.09 -2.01 -4.58
CA ASN A 369 7.70 -1.83 -5.02
C ASN A 369 7.41 -0.48 -5.71
N ASN A 370 8.43 0.21 -6.22
CA ASN A 370 8.26 1.43 -7.02
C ASN A 370 7.69 1.08 -8.41
N ASN A 371 8.49 0.40 -9.25
CA ASN A 371 8.15 0.01 -10.62
C ASN A 371 9.05 -1.15 -11.09
N GLU A 372 8.84 -1.66 -12.31
CA GLU A 372 9.60 -2.78 -12.88
C GLU A 372 11.03 -2.38 -13.34
N GLN A 373 11.27 -1.09 -13.57
CA GLN A 373 12.46 -0.54 -14.22
C GLN A 373 13.54 0.01 -13.25
N GLY A 374 13.30 -0.03 -11.93
CA GLY A 374 14.26 0.44 -10.93
C GLY A 374 15.61 -0.30 -11.00
N LEU A 375 16.62 0.21 -10.27
CA LEU A 375 17.99 -0.34 -10.28
C LEU A 375 18.03 -1.87 -10.08
N PHE A 376 17.21 -2.38 -9.15
CA PHE A 376 17.11 -3.81 -8.84
C PHE A 376 15.93 -4.50 -9.53
N GLY A 377 15.04 -3.72 -10.18
CA GLY A 377 13.65 -4.03 -10.58
C GLY A 377 12.78 -4.64 -9.47
N ALA A 378 11.62 -5.20 -9.83
CA ALA A 378 10.56 -5.60 -8.90
C ALA A 378 10.76 -7.02 -8.30
N VAL A 379 11.76 -7.19 -7.43
CA VAL A 379 12.16 -8.50 -6.89
C VAL A 379 11.94 -8.70 -5.39
N VAL A 380 11.74 -7.62 -4.62
CA VAL A 380 11.48 -7.67 -3.17
C VAL A 380 10.19 -6.90 -2.86
N PRO A 381 9.01 -7.53 -2.98
CA PRO A 381 7.73 -6.93 -2.58
C PRO A 381 7.56 -6.93 -1.06
N THR A 382 6.49 -6.32 -0.52
CA THR A 382 6.17 -6.38 0.93
C THR A 382 5.87 -7.79 1.41
N SER A 383 5.45 -8.68 0.51
CA SER A 383 4.95 -10.01 0.85
C SER A 383 5.98 -10.90 1.56
N ILE A 384 7.26 -10.78 1.21
CA ILE A 384 8.35 -11.51 1.89
C ILE A 384 8.41 -11.15 3.38
N TYR A 385 8.35 -9.85 3.70
CA TYR A 385 8.46 -9.37 5.06
C TYR A 385 7.22 -9.67 5.89
N ILE A 386 6.03 -9.57 5.30
CA ILE A 386 4.77 -9.96 5.95
C ILE A 386 4.76 -11.45 6.28
N ASN A 387 5.23 -12.29 5.35
CA ASN A 387 5.40 -13.73 5.59
C ASN A 387 6.37 -13.98 6.74
N GLN A 388 7.53 -13.30 6.76
CA GLN A 388 8.49 -13.41 7.87
C GLN A 388 7.85 -13.06 9.22
N CYS A 389 7.15 -11.93 9.30
CA CYS A 389 6.47 -11.50 10.52
C CYS A 389 5.48 -12.56 11.02
N SER A 390 4.67 -13.11 10.12
CA SER A 390 3.66 -14.11 10.45
C SER A 390 4.29 -15.45 10.87
N ASP A 391 5.34 -15.88 10.17
CA ASP A 391 6.00 -17.18 10.39
C ASP A 391 6.91 -17.20 11.64
N ILE A 392 7.53 -16.06 11.98
CA ILE A 392 8.40 -15.87 13.15
C ILE A 392 7.58 -15.67 14.43
N PHE A 393 6.41 -15.01 14.34
CA PHE A 393 5.52 -14.69 15.47
C PHE A 393 4.09 -15.24 15.26
N PRO A 394 3.92 -16.56 15.11
CA PRO A 394 2.60 -17.15 14.86
C PRO A 394 1.61 -16.90 16.01
N ASP A 395 2.10 -16.69 17.22
CA ASP A 395 1.35 -16.39 18.44
C ASP A 395 0.94 -14.91 18.57
N ALA A 396 1.51 -14.02 17.74
CA ALA A 396 1.10 -12.61 17.66
C ALA A 396 -0.11 -12.38 16.74
N SER A 397 -0.57 -13.39 16.01
CA SER A 397 -1.69 -13.30 15.04
C SER A 397 -1.53 -12.17 14.03
N LEU A 398 -0.30 -11.97 13.55
CA LEU A 398 0.00 -10.92 12.57
C LEU A 398 -0.57 -11.28 11.20
N THR A 399 -1.14 -10.29 10.54
CA THR A 399 -1.67 -10.34 9.18
C THR A 399 -1.18 -9.11 8.41
N ALA A 400 -1.22 -9.12 7.08
CA ALA A 400 -0.89 -7.95 6.26
C ALA A 400 -1.64 -6.69 6.72
N THR A 401 -2.94 -6.84 7.02
CA THR A 401 -3.80 -5.75 7.50
C THR A 401 -3.44 -5.30 8.92
N SER A 402 -3.18 -6.22 9.85
CA SER A 402 -2.84 -5.82 11.23
C SER A 402 -1.47 -5.14 11.31
N ILE A 403 -0.51 -5.57 10.48
CA ILE A 403 0.80 -4.93 10.34
C ILE A 403 0.60 -3.50 9.80
N ARG A 404 -0.07 -3.36 8.64
CA ARG A 404 -0.40 -2.05 8.05
C ARG A 404 -1.05 -1.12 9.07
N ASP A 405 -2.11 -1.58 9.74
CA ASP A 405 -2.90 -0.76 10.67
C ASP A 405 -2.12 -0.35 11.93
N SER A 406 -1.14 -1.16 12.35
CA SER A 406 -0.27 -0.81 13.49
C SER A 406 0.80 0.22 13.13
N ILE A 407 1.22 0.27 11.86
CA ILE A 407 2.33 1.08 11.37
C ILE A 407 1.88 2.43 10.82
N VAL A 408 0.73 2.51 10.13
CA VAL A 408 0.25 3.75 9.49
C VAL A 408 0.03 4.84 10.55
N SER A 409 0.98 5.77 10.64
CA SER A 409 0.84 7.02 11.40
C SER A 409 0.10 8.05 10.56
N SER A 410 -0.96 8.65 11.09
CA SER A 410 -1.68 9.76 10.44
C SER A 410 -0.83 11.01 10.23
N ASP A 411 0.25 11.17 11.00
CA ASP A 411 1.00 12.42 11.06
C ASP A 411 2.40 12.25 10.47
N SER A 412 2.62 12.83 9.30
CA SER A 412 3.94 12.89 8.65
C SER A 412 4.86 13.97 9.23
N VAL A 413 4.37 14.79 10.16
CA VAL A 413 5.05 15.99 10.68
C VAL A 413 5.32 15.83 12.17
N TYR A 414 6.58 15.99 12.57
CA TYR A 414 6.95 16.08 13.98
C TYR A 414 6.35 17.34 14.63
N THR A 415 5.62 17.17 15.73
CA THR A 415 4.89 18.25 16.42
C THR A 415 5.54 18.72 17.73
N GLY A 416 6.72 18.18 18.07
CA GLY A 416 7.48 18.61 19.25
C GLY A 416 8.24 19.92 19.03
N THR A 417 9.03 20.32 20.03
CA THR A 417 9.82 21.56 20.06
C THR A 417 11.21 21.29 20.63
N ASN A 418 12.15 22.22 20.43
CA ASN A 418 13.53 22.14 20.93
C ASN A 418 14.25 20.84 20.53
N VAL A 419 14.23 20.52 19.23
CA VAL A 419 14.94 19.36 18.69
C VAL A 419 15.80 19.77 17.52
N VAL A 420 17.04 19.27 17.48
CA VAL A 420 17.90 19.35 16.29
C VAL A 420 17.89 17.97 15.63
N PHE A 421 17.35 17.91 14.42
CA PHE A 421 17.41 16.77 13.53
C PHE A 421 18.57 16.93 12.55
N THR A 422 19.46 15.95 12.52
CA THR A 422 20.55 15.86 11.53
C THR A 422 20.38 14.61 10.70
N ASN A 423 20.62 14.72 9.38
CA ASN A 423 20.64 13.57 8.48
C ASN A 423 21.85 13.67 7.56
N GLY A 424 22.49 12.55 7.24
CA GLY A 424 23.51 12.53 6.19
C GLY A 424 22.89 12.79 4.82
N PHE A 425 23.57 13.51 3.94
CA PHE A 425 23.10 13.70 2.56
C PHE A 425 23.04 12.38 1.76
N TYR A 426 23.89 11.40 2.08
CA TYR A 426 23.86 10.06 1.46
C TYR A 426 23.12 9.03 2.30
N ASP A 427 22.43 9.45 3.36
CA ASP A 427 21.73 8.57 4.26
C ASP A 427 20.35 8.19 3.69
N PRO A 428 20.11 6.94 3.28
CA PRO A 428 18.80 6.53 2.76
C PRO A 428 17.68 6.56 3.81
N TRP A 429 18.00 6.62 5.11
CA TRP A 429 17.01 6.79 6.18
C TRP A 429 16.47 8.21 6.30
N SER A 430 17.18 9.19 5.73
CA SER A 430 16.76 10.61 5.69
C SER A 430 15.38 10.80 5.07
N VAL A 431 15.00 9.92 4.13
CA VAL A 431 13.67 9.88 3.52
C VAL A 431 12.58 9.82 4.59
N LEU A 432 12.74 9.05 5.66
CA LEU A 432 11.77 8.96 6.76
C LEU A 432 12.03 9.96 7.89
N GLY A 433 13.13 10.71 7.82
CA GLY A 433 13.55 11.70 8.80
C GLY A 433 12.93 13.08 8.62
N GLN A 434 13.37 14.02 9.45
CA GLN A 434 12.98 15.42 9.37
C GLN A 434 14.01 16.22 8.57
N GLU A 435 13.72 16.54 7.31
CA GLU A 435 14.63 17.30 6.44
C GLU A 435 14.35 18.80 6.42
N THR A 436 13.15 19.22 6.78
CA THR A 436 12.72 20.62 6.86
C THR A 436 11.94 20.86 8.14
N SER A 437 11.81 22.10 8.59
CA SER A 437 10.99 22.44 9.76
C SER A 437 10.19 23.71 9.50
N ARG A 438 8.97 23.76 10.05
CA ARG A 438 8.13 24.97 10.06
C ARG A 438 8.18 25.70 11.40
N ASP A 439 8.88 25.15 12.39
CA ASP A 439 9.01 25.72 13.73
C ASP A 439 10.43 26.25 13.97
N PHE A 440 10.51 27.38 14.66
CA PHE A 440 11.79 28.04 14.93
C PHE A 440 12.66 27.31 15.97
N SER A 441 12.06 26.46 16.82
CA SER A 441 12.78 25.69 17.84
C SER A 441 13.16 24.28 17.38
N VAL A 442 12.65 23.86 16.21
CA VAL A 442 13.01 22.59 15.57
C VAL A 442 13.94 22.90 14.40
N VAL A 443 15.18 22.47 14.51
CA VAL A 443 16.20 22.63 13.48
C VAL A 443 16.29 21.32 12.71
N ALA A 444 16.21 21.38 11.38
CA ALA A 444 16.49 20.25 10.50
C ALA A 444 17.70 20.61 9.63
N TYR A 445 18.73 19.75 9.63
CA TYR A 445 19.95 19.98 8.87
C TYR A 445 20.42 18.70 8.18
N VAL A 446 20.32 18.69 6.85
CA VAL A 446 20.92 17.65 6.01
C VAL A 446 22.39 18.01 5.76
N ILE A 447 23.31 17.16 6.21
CA ILE A 447 24.75 17.42 6.23
C ILE A 447 25.34 17.03 4.87
N PRO A 448 25.80 17.99 4.04
CA PRO A 448 26.36 17.69 2.73
C PRO A 448 27.56 16.74 2.82
N GLY A 449 27.57 15.72 1.96
CA GLY A 449 28.65 14.74 1.87
C GLY A 449 28.77 13.77 3.07
N ALA A 450 27.88 13.85 4.05
CA ALA A 450 27.85 12.91 5.17
C ALA A 450 26.94 11.72 4.89
N SER A 451 27.25 10.60 5.54
CA SER A 451 26.53 9.34 5.47
C SER A 451 25.74 9.08 6.76
N TYR A 452 25.11 7.92 6.88
CA TYR A 452 24.34 7.55 8.07
C TYR A 452 25.22 7.65 9.33
N LEU A 453 24.78 8.47 10.30
CA LEU A 453 25.44 8.69 11.59
C LEU A 453 26.90 9.20 11.54
N SER A 454 27.37 9.72 10.41
CA SER A 454 28.73 10.27 10.33
C SER A 454 28.95 11.47 11.27
N ASP A 455 27.89 12.17 11.69
CA ASP A 455 28.00 13.28 12.64
C ASP A 455 28.21 12.82 14.10
N PHE A 456 27.65 11.70 14.52
CA PHE A 456 27.89 11.14 15.86
C PHE A 456 29.24 10.44 15.97
N PHE A 457 29.68 9.84 14.87
CA PHE A 457 30.92 9.08 14.81
C PHE A 457 31.79 9.57 13.64
N PRO A 458 32.41 10.76 13.73
CA PRO A 458 33.04 11.42 12.57
C PRO A 458 34.26 10.72 11.98
N GLY A 459 34.77 9.64 12.58
CA GLY A 459 36.02 9.02 12.16
C GLY A 459 37.14 10.06 12.04
N ASP A 460 37.99 9.92 11.02
CA ASP A 460 38.98 10.93 10.62
C ASP A 460 38.49 11.75 9.41
N SER A 461 37.17 11.94 9.27
CA SER A 461 36.59 12.67 8.14
C SER A 461 36.92 14.17 8.19
N ASP A 462 37.45 14.71 7.08
CA ASP A 462 37.67 16.15 6.87
C ASP A 462 36.39 16.92 6.46
N ASN A 463 35.21 16.30 6.56
CA ASN A 463 33.96 16.94 6.17
C ASN A 463 33.60 18.11 7.12
N GLN A 464 33.94 19.33 6.71
CA GLN A 464 33.65 20.57 7.44
C GLN A 464 32.16 20.77 7.79
N TYR A 465 31.23 20.18 7.03
CA TYR A 465 29.80 20.30 7.32
C TYR A 465 29.38 19.51 8.56
N ILE A 466 30.13 18.47 8.94
CA ILE A 466 29.93 17.78 10.22
C ILE A 466 30.25 18.73 11.38
N GLN A 467 31.33 19.51 11.29
CA GLN A 467 31.65 20.51 12.31
C GLN A 467 30.55 21.57 12.41
N LYS A 468 30.01 22.01 11.27
CA LYS A 468 28.85 22.92 11.25
C LYS A 468 27.61 22.30 11.91
N ALA A 469 27.37 21.00 11.73
CA ALA A 469 26.30 20.31 12.43
C ALA A 469 26.53 20.31 13.96
N HIS A 470 27.76 20.04 14.40
CA HIS A 470 28.14 20.12 15.82
C HIS A 470 27.95 21.52 16.38
N ASP A 471 28.34 22.56 15.64
CA ASP A 471 28.13 23.96 16.04
C ASP A 471 26.65 24.29 16.22
N LEU A 472 25.78 23.83 15.30
CA LEU A 472 24.32 23.98 15.41
C LEU A 472 23.75 23.27 16.65
N MET A 473 24.22 22.05 16.95
CA MET A 473 23.83 21.33 18.18
C MET A 473 24.19 22.16 19.41
N ILE A 474 25.42 22.67 19.47
CA ILE A 474 25.93 23.43 20.61
C ILE A 474 25.20 24.76 20.79
N GLU A 475 24.92 25.49 19.70
CA GLU A 475 24.17 26.74 19.74
C GLU A 475 22.77 26.55 20.32
N ASN A 476 22.07 25.51 19.89
CA ASN A 476 20.74 25.18 20.40
C ASN A 476 20.77 24.70 21.86
N ILE A 477 21.72 23.84 22.22
CA ILE A 477 21.91 23.40 23.61
C ILE A 477 22.18 24.59 24.53
N ASN A 478 22.97 25.56 24.08
CA ASN A 478 23.24 26.78 24.86
C ASN A 478 21.93 27.53 25.19
N ILE A 479 21.00 27.60 24.25
CA ILE A 479 19.68 28.20 24.46
C ILE A 479 18.85 27.38 25.45
N TRP A 480 18.80 26.06 25.30
CA TRP A 480 17.97 25.19 26.14
C TRP A 480 18.46 25.10 27.59
N VAL A 481 19.78 25.10 27.78
CA VAL A 481 20.43 24.98 29.09
C VAL A 481 20.44 26.30 29.84
N ASN A 482 20.68 27.43 29.16
CA ASN A 482 20.79 28.75 29.79
C ASN A 482 19.50 29.59 29.73
N GLY A 483 18.53 29.19 28.91
CA GLY A 483 17.22 29.84 28.78
C GLY A 483 16.17 29.36 29.80
N PRO A 484 14.98 30.00 29.81
CA PRO A 484 13.85 29.51 30.59
C PRO A 484 13.41 28.11 30.11
N LYS A 485 12.92 27.26 31.02
CA LYS A 485 12.33 25.96 30.62
C LYS A 485 11.14 26.22 29.70
N SER A 486 11.20 25.70 28.48
CA SER A 486 10.11 25.81 27.51
C SER A 486 9.13 24.66 27.73
N THR A 487 7.88 24.98 28.06
CA THR A 487 6.79 23.99 28.20
C THR A 487 5.97 23.84 26.92
N ARG A 488 6.36 24.51 25.83
CA ARG A 488 5.57 24.59 24.59
C ARG A 488 5.65 23.30 23.77
N ILE A 489 4.53 22.97 23.12
CA ILE A 489 4.42 22.09 21.95
C ILE A 489 3.79 22.91 20.82
N LEU A 490 4.06 22.58 19.55
CA LEU A 490 3.64 23.38 18.40
C LEU A 490 2.12 23.50 18.21
N GLY A 491 1.37 22.53 18.73
CA GLY A 491 -0.08 22.53 18.72
C GLY A 491 -0.61 21.48 19.70
N ASP A 492 -1.73 21.80 20.35
CA ASP A 492 -2.58 20.77 20.94
C ASP A 492 -3.18 19.97 19.77
N PRO A 493 -2.92 18.66 19.64
CA PRO A 493 -3.46 17.85 18.55
C PRO A 493 -5.00 17.76 18.55
N THR A 494 -5.68 18.28 19.58
CA THR A 494 -7.16 18.35 19.61
C THR A 494 -7.75 19.57 18.90
N VAL A 495 -6.93 20.53 18.42
CA VAL A 495 -7.42 21.76 17.78
C VAL A 495 -7.01 21.81 16.30
N PRO A 496 -7.97 21.77 15.34
CA PRO A 496 -7.66 21.81 13.91
C PRO A 496 -6.96 23.11 13.49
N TRP A 497 -5.87 22.98 12.75
CA TRP A 497 -5.18 24.10 12.13
C TRP A 497 -6.05 24.74 11.04
N THR A 498 -6.07 26.08 10.97
CA THR A 498 -6.74 26.85 9.92
C THR A 498 -5.70 27.57 9.04
N PRO A 499 -5.78 27.43 7.69
CA PRO A 499 -4.86 28.09 6.77
C PRO A 499 -4.99 29.61 6.77
N PRO A 500 -3.89 30.38 6.55
CA PRO A 500 -3.97 31.82 6.36
C PRO A 500 -4.72 32.17 5.07
N GLN A 501 -5.64 33.13 5.18
CA GLN A 501 -6.42 33.69 4.07
C GLN A 501 -5.48 34.36 3.05
N LEU A 502 -5.22 33.69 1.93
CA LEU A 502 -4.58 34.31 0.76
C LEU A 502 -5.62 35.19 0.07
N GLY A 503 -5.44 36.51 0.21
CA GLY A 503 -6.24 37.53 -0.45
C GLY A 503 -6.24 37.36 -1.96
N GLY A 504 -7.44 37.49 -2.53
CA GLY A 504 -7.70 37.32 -3.95
C GLY A 504 -7.30 38.49 -4.83
N SER A 505 -7.80 38.39 -6.06
CA SER A 505 -7.69 39.25 -7.25
C SER A 505 -6.73 38.66 -8.29
N GLU A 506 -7.07 38.58 -9.57
CA GLU A 506 -8.29 38.90 -10.32
C GLU A 506 -8.17 38.17 -11.67
N ALA A 507 -9.30 37.77 -12.22
CA ALA A 507 -9.40 37.14 -13.53
C ALA A 507 -8.97 38.07 -14.68
N SER A 508 -8.32 37.52 -15.70
CA SER A 508 -8.24 38.14 -17.03
C SER A 508 -8.78 37.22 -18.10
N GLU A 509 -9.94 37.61 -18.66
CA GLU A 509 -10.60 37.02 -19.81
C GLU A 509 -9.71 37.04 -21.07
N LEU A 510 -9.79 36.01 -21.91
CA LEU A 510 -9.43 36.11 -23.32
C LEU A 510 -10.27 35.20 -24.22
N GLN A 511 -10.57 35.74 -25.39
CA GLN A 511 -11.73 35.50 -26.23
C GLN A 511 -11.60 34.32 -27.21
N SER A 512 -12.74 33.65 -27.38
CA SER A 512 -13.31 32.96 -28.57
C SER A 512 -12.49 32.87 -29.87
N SER A 513 -12.48 31.68 -30.49
CA SER A 513 -12.76 31.54 -31.92
C SER A 513 -13.32 30.16 -32.30
N LYS A 514 -14.24 30.18 -33.25
CA LYS A 514 -15.11 29.12 -33.79
C LYS A 514 -14.32 28.18 -34.73
N VAL A 515 -14.77 26.93 -34.93
CA VAL A 515 -15.12 26.35 -36.26
C VAL A 515 -15.65 24.89 -36.14
N PHE A 516 -16.89 24.74 -36.61
CA PHE A 516 -17.62 23.62 -37.23
C PHE A 516 -17.17 22.15 -37.11
N SER A 517 -18.06 21.36 -36.50
CA SER A 517 -18.17 19.90 -36.63
C SER A 517 -19.01 19.48 -37.85
N ARG A 518 -18.71 18.31 -38.40
CA ARG A 518 -19.57 17.55 -39.30
C ARG A 518 -19.78 16.16 -38.71
N THR A 519 -21.05 15.87 -38.42
CA THR A 519 -21.58 14.61 -37.90
C THR A 519 -21.84 13.61 -39.03
N LEU A 520 -21.37 12.38 -38.84
CA LEU A 520 -21.78 11.18 -39.59
C LEU A 520 -22.31 10.13 -38.59
N PRO A 521 -23.15 9.17 -39.03
CA PRO A 521 -24.09 8.48 -38.15
C PRO A 521 -23.62 7.11 -37.64
N ARG A 522 -23.47 7.06 -36.31
CA ARG A 522 -23.84 6.04 -35.29
C ARG A 522 -24.11 4.60 -35.72
N THR A 523 -23.31 3.68 -35.19
CA THR A 523 -23.68 2.28 -34.92
C THR A 523 -23.44 1.92 -33.45
N PRO A 524 -24.32 1.13 -32.79
CA PRO A 524 -24.33 1.01 -31.33
C PRO A 524 -23.21 0.13 -30.78
N SER A 525 -22.69 0.59 -29.64
CA SER A 525 -21.50 0.13 -28.97
C SER A 525 -21.78 -1.01 -27.94
N ARG A 526 -21.17 -2.20 -28.10
CA ARG A 526 -21.22 -3.37 -27.17
C ARG A 526 -19.90 -3.55 -26.38
N GLY A 527 -19.94 -3.53 -25.04
CA GLY A 527 -18.79 -3.73 -24.12
C GLY A 527 -18.99 -4.87 -23.08
N ILE A 528 -17.98 -5.21 -22.26
CA ILE A 528 -17.96 -6.35 -21.31
C ILE A 528 -18.99 -6.30 -20.19
N PHE A 529 -19.37 -5.10 -19.74
CA PHE A 529 -20.49 -4.96 -18.82
C PHE A 529 -21.85 -4.96 -19.52
N HIS A 530 -21.89 -5.16 -20.84
CA HIS A 530 -23.11 -5.46 -21.57
C HIS A 530 -23.57 -6.87 -21.21
N ARG A 531 -23.99 -7.03 -19.94
CA ARG A 531 -25.11 -7.88 -19.58
C ARG A 531 -26.12 -7.68 -20.68
N ARG A 532 -26.52 -8.74 -21.37
CA ARG A 532 -27.55 -8.64 -22.41
C ARG A 532 -28.74 -7.88 -21.82
N HIS A 533 -28.79 -6.59 -22.07
CA HIS A 533 -29.99 -5.82 -21.85
C HIS A 533 -30.94 -6.46 -22.85
N LEU A 534 -32.04 -7.02 -22.37
CA LEU A 534 -33.13 -7.37 -23.25
C LEU A 534 -33.51 -6.07 -23.96
N GLU A 535 -32.97 -5.85 -25.16
CA GLU A 535 -33.34 -4.75 -26.03
C GLU A 535 -34.83 -4.94 -26.29
N LEU A 536 -35.63 -4.13 -25.60
CA LEU A 536 -37.06 -4.06 -25.84
C LEU A 536 -37.22 -3.47 -27.25
N LEU A 537 -38.00 -4.15 -28.09
CA LEU A 537 -38.33 -3.61 -29.41
C LEU A 537 -38.87 -2.19 -29.23
N ALA A 538 -38.36 -1.20 -29.98
CA ALA A 538 -38.71 0.21 -29.75
C ALA A 538 -40.22 0.52 -29.75
N SER A 539 -41.04 -0.35 -30.36
CA SER A 539 -42.51 -0.31 -30.31
C SER A 539 -43.13 -0.64 -28.93
N SER A 540 -42.36 -1.09 -27.94
CA SER A 540 -42.84 -1.49 -26.61
C SER A 540 -42.44 -0.55 -25.48
N TYR A 541 -41.81 0.59 -25.77
CA TYR A 541 -41.46 1.56 -24.74
C TYR A 541 -42.69 2.27 -24.15
N PRO A 542 -42.76 2.45 -22.82
CA PRO A 542 -43.89 3.10 -22.18
C PRO A 542 -43.98 4.58 -22.54
N ALA A 543 -45.18 5.15 -22.41
CA ALA A 543 -45.37 6.58 -22.57
C ALA A 543 -44.51 7.35 -21.55
N GLY A 544 -43.72 8.31 -22.02
CA GLY A 544 -42.79 9.09 -21.19
C GLY A 544 -41.36 8.54 -21.12
N PHE A 545 -41.06 7.45 -21.82
CA PHE A 545 -39.67 7.07 -22.11
C PHE A 545 -39.04 8.05 -23.11
N GLU A 546 -37.81 8.47 -22.83
CA GLU A 546 -37.02 9.37 -23.67
C GLU A 546 -35.55 8.94 -23.60
N GLN A 547 -34.95 8.65 -24.74
CA GLN A 547 -33.50 8.59 -24.90
C GLN A 547 -33.05 9.91 -25.55
N GLY A 548 -32.13 10.61 -24.91
CA GLY A 548 -31.70 11.92 -25.33
C GLY A 548 -30.22 12.18 -25.12
N THR A 549 -29.79 13.37 -25.51
CA THR A 549 -28.47 13.90 -25.17
C THR A 549 -28.61 15.24 -24.49
N PHE A 550 -27.89 15.42 -23.39
CA PHE A 550 -27.74 16.65 -22.64
C PHE A 550 -26.50 17.40 -23.13
N ARG A 551 -26.63 18.70 -23.39
CA ARG A 551 -25.48 19.54 -23.76
C ARG A 551 -24.70 19.87 -22.50
N GLN A 552 -23.51 19.30 -22.36
CA GLN A 552 -22.67 19.40 -21.18
C GLN A 552 -21.37 20.14 -21.46
N ARG A 553 -20.82 20.86 -20.48
CA ARG A 553 -19.50 21.50 -20.60
C ARG A 553 -18.41 20.44 -20.63
N GLN A 554 -17.42 20.58 -21.51
CA GLN A 554 -16.27 19.67 -21.47
C GLN A 554 -15.45 19.86 -20.19
N ASP A 555 -15.31 21.12 -19.76
CA ASP A 555 -14.60 21.50 -18.55
C ASP A 555 -15.46 22.41 -17.67
N HIS A 556 -15.74 22.01 -16.43
CA HIS A 556 -16.45 22.82 -15.43
C HIS A 556 -15.55 23.82 -14.70
N PHE A 557 -14.23 23.68 -14.85
CA PHE A 557 -13.22 24.45 -14.09
C PHE A 557 -12.41 25.41 -14.97
N ASP A 558 -12.66 25.44 -16.28
CA ASP A 558 -12.17 26.45 -17.20
C ASP A 558 -13.35 27.23 -17.82
N ASN A 559 -13.57 28.46 -17.34
CA ASN A 559 -14.65 29.31 -17.82
C ASN A 559 -14.37 29.94 -19.20
N LEU A 560 -13.12 29.89 -19.69
CA LEU A 560 -12.74 30.30 -21.04
C LEU A 560 -12.95 29.17 -22.04
N ASN A 561 -13.03 27.92 -21.58
CA ASN A 561 -13.41 26.79 -22.40
C ASN A 561 -14.89 26.88 -22.80
N VAL A 562 -15.14 27.20 -24.06
CA VAL A 562 -16.49 27.31 -24.65
C VAL A 562 -16.98 26.00 -25.26
N ASP A 563 -16.20 24.92 -25.16
CA ASP A 563 -16.52 23.63 -25.77
C ASP A 563 -17.54 22.86 -24.93
N PHE A 564 -18.43 22.19 -25.66
CA PHE A 564 -19.46 21.33 -25.09
C PHE A 564 -19.34 19.94 -25.70
N PHE A 565 -19.89 18.95 -25.00
CA PHE A 565 -20.13 17.63 -25.55
C PHE A 565 -21.59 17.21 -25.30
N GLN A 566 -22.02 16.17 -26.00
CA GLN A 566 -23.37 15.64 -25.88
C GLN A 566 -23.33 14.41 -24.97
N GLN A 567 -23.73 14.59 -23.72
CA GLN A 567 -23.80 13.51 -22.74
C GLN A 567 -25.12 12.76 -22.88
N LYS A 568 -25.09 11.46 -23.11
CA LYS A 568 -26.30 10.64 -23.28
C LYS A 568 -27.04 10.48 -21.96
N PHE A 569 -28.36 10.47 -22.03
CA PHE A 569 -29.21 10.13 -20.90
C PHE A 569 -30.45 9.34 -21.34
N TYR A 570 -31.01 8.60 -20.40
CA TYR A 570 -32.35 8.02 -20.50
C TYR A 570 -33.25 8.62 -19.44
N LYS A 571 -34.54 8.71 -19.76
CA LYS A 571 -35.59 9.17 -18.86
C LYS A 571 -36.80 8.27 -19.00
N ASN A 572 -37.46 7.98 -17.89
CA ASN A 572 -38.78 7.36 -17.89
C ASN A 572 -39.68 8.07 -16.86
N SER A 573 -40.78 8.65 -17.34
CA SER A 573 -41.75 9.37 -16.51
C SER A 573 -43.07 8.62 -16.30
N GLN A 574 -43.14 7.32 -16.59
CA GLN A 574 -44.40 6.57 -16.54
C GLN A 574 -45.06 6.53 -15.15
N TRP A 575 -44.28 6.72 -14.07
CA TRP A 575 -44.78 6.76 -12.69
C TRP A 575 -44.85 8.18 -12.11
N ALA A 576 -44.49 9.21 -12.88
CA ALA A 576 -44.36 10.57 -12.39
C ALA A 576 -45.71 11.11 -11.87
N ARG A 577 -45.71 11.63 -10.64
CA ARG A 577 -46.85 12.34 -10.03
C ARG A 577 -46.54 13.83 -9.91
N PRO A 578 -47.55 14.73 -9.95
CA PRO A 578 -47.33 16.15 -9.64
C PRO A 578 -46.66 16.31 -8.27
N GLY A 579 -45.52 17.02 -8.22
CA GLY A 579 -44.73 17.19 -6.99
C GLY A 579 -43.90 15.97 -6.57
N GLY A 580 -43.87 14.89 -7.35
CA GLY A 580 -43.06 13.72 -7.09
C GLY A 580 -41.55 13.99 -7.24
N PRO A 581 -40.70 13.16 -6.60
CA PRO A 581 -39.24 13.32 -6.65
C PRO A 581 -38.65 12.94 -8.02
N ASN A 582 -37.38 13.25 -8.21
CA ASN A 582 -36.58 12.80 -9.35
C ASN A 582 -35.52 11.81 -8.85
N PHE A 583 -35.39 10.66 -9.50
CA PHE A 583 -34.31 9.71 -9.23
C PHE A 583 -33.29 9.79 -10.36
N LEU A 584 -32.01 9.91 -10.02
CA LEU A 584 -30.91 9.97 -10.99
C LEU A 584 -29.92 8.84 -10.72
N MET A 585 -29.80 7.91 -11.65
CA MET A 585 -28.67 6.99 -11.68
C MET A 585 -27.49 7.67 -12.38
N ILE A 586 -26.34 7.71 -11.71
CA ILE A 586 -25.08 8.20 -12.28
C ILE A 586 -24.40 7.01 -12.93
N GLY A 587 -24.13 7.11 -14.24
CA GLY A 587 -23.56 6.02 -15.02
C GLY A 587 -22.19 5.58 -14.54
N GLY A 588 -21.90 4.29 -14.73
CA GLY A 588 -20.64 3.66 -14.35
C GLY A 588 -19.59 3.68 -15.47
N GLN A 589 -18.70 2.68 -15.45
CA GLN A 589 -17.58 2.54 -16.41
C GLN A 589 -17.99 1.81 -17.70
N GLU A 590 -19.21 2.01 -18.18
CA GLU A 590 -19.74 1.30 -19.33
C GLU A 590 -20.70 2.17 -20.14
N ALA A 591 -21.02 1.71 -21.35
CA ALA A 591 -22.12 2.27 -22.10
C ALA A 591 -23.44 1.95 -21.39
N GLU A 592 -24.25 2.96 -21.12
CA GLU A 592 -25.48 2.78 -20.37
C GLU A 592 -26.63 2.30 -21.29
N GLY A 593 -27.39 1.33 -20.81
CA GLY A 593 -28.53 0.72 -21.53
C GLY A 593 -29.88 1.14 -20.97
N GLU A 594 -30.90 1.22 -21.84
CA GLU A 594 -32.25 1.65 -21.48
C GLU A 594 -32.93 0.73 -20.45
N SER A 595 -32.48 -0.53 -20.32
CA SER A 595 -33.07 -1.49 -19.39
C SER A 595 -33.03 -1.02 -17.93
N TRP A 596 -32.06 -0.18 -17.56
CA TRP A 596 -31.94 0.39 -16.23
C TRP A 596 -33.11 1.30 -15.85
N VAL A 597 -33.76 1.94 -16.82
CA VAL A 597 -34.94 2.81 -16.61
C VAL A 597 -36.26 2.15 -17.02
N LEU A 598 -36.22 0.94 -17.57
CA LEU A 598 -37.40 0.22 -18.09
C LEU A 598 -37.73 -1.09 -17.37
N ASN A 599 -36.75 -1.77 -16.76
CA ASN A 599 -36.99 -3.02 -16.05
C ASN A 599 -37.63 -2.78 -14.69
N GLU A 600 -38.95 -2.76 -14.63
CA GLU A 600 -39.75 -2.45 -13.41
C GLU A 600 -39.47 -3.36 -12.21
N LYS A 601 -38.74 -4.47 -12.41
CA LYS A 601 -38.32 -5.36 -11.32
C LYS A 601 -37.07 -4.86 -10.59
N LEU A 602 -36.38 -3.84 -11.10
CA LEU A 602 -35.22 -3.24 -10.45
C LEU A 602 -35.65 -2.52 -9.15
N PRO A 603 -35.01 -2.76 -8.00
CA PRO A 603 -35.38 -2.17 -6.71
C PRO A 603 -35.54 -0.65 -6.73
N TRP A 604 -34.65 0.08 -7.41
CA TRP A 604 -34.75 1.54 -7.48
C TRP A 604 -35.96 2.02 -8.32
N LEU A 605 -36.40 1.24 -9.33
CA LEU A 605 -37.62 1.52 -10.09
C LEU A 605 -38.88 1.13 -9.31
N ILE A 606 -38.82 0.08 -8.48
CA ILE A 606 -39.90 -0.26 -7.54
C ILE A 606 -40.11 0.92 -6.56
N SER A 607 -39.03 1.48 -6.01
CA SER A 607 -39.11 2.70 -5.19
C SER A 607 -39.60 3.90 -6.01
N ALA A 608 -39.16 4.07 -7.27
CA ALA A 608 -39.65 5.14 -8.13
C ALA A 608 -41.17 5.07 -8.35
N GLN A 609 -41.70 3.87 -8.61
CA GLN A 609 -43.14 3.62 -8.73
C GLN A 609 -43.89 3.94 -7.43
N LYS A 610 -43.33 3.53 -6.28
CA LYS A 610 -43.91 3.77 -4.94
C LYS A 610 -44.03 5.27 -4.64
N TYR A 611 -42.96 6.03 -4.87
CA TYR A 611 -42.89 7.46 -4.56
C TYR A 611 -43.38 8.37 -5.68
N GLY A 612 -43.74 7.82 -6.85
CA GLY A 612 -44.21 8.58 -8.00
C GLY A 612 -43.11 9.41 -8.66
N ALA A 613 -41.90 8.87 -8.73
CA ALA A 613 -40.71 9.56 -9.20
C ALA A 613 -40.61 9.60 -10.73
N THR A 614 -39.96 10.65 -11.26
CA THR A 614 -39.40 10.61 -12.62
C THR A 614 -37.99 10.04 -12.54
N VAL A 615 -37.67 9.03 -13.34
CA VAL A 615 -36.34 8.40 -13.32
C VAL A 615 -35.48 8.89 -14.48
N TYR A 616 -34.20 9.10 -14.18
CA TYR A 616 -33.16 9.51 -15.11
C TYR A 616 -31.93 8.61 -14.94
N LEU A 617 -31.23 8.35 -16.03
CA LEU A 617 -29.92 7.73 -16.07
C LEU A 617 -29.01 8.61 -16.92
N LEU A 618 -27.95 9.13 -16.33
CA LEU A 618 -26.96 9.97 -17.02
C LEU A 618 -25.69 9.16 -17.27
N GLU A 619 -25.35 8.95 -18.54
CA GLU A 619 -24.16 8.17 -18.90
C GLU A 619 -22.87 8.93 -18.51
N HIS A 620 -21.87 8.20 -18.04
CA HIS A 620 -20.61 8.78 -17.59
C HIS A 620 -19.86 9.43 -18.76
N ARG A 621 -19.25 10.59 -18.55
CA ARG A 621 -18.37 11.20 -19.57
C ARG A 621 -17.27 10.22 -20.00
N PHE A 622 -16.87 10.27 -21.26
CA PHE A 622 -15.89 9.39 -21.93
C PHE A 622 -16.35 7.95 -22.22
N TYR A 623 -17.37 7.45 -21.52
CA TYR A 623 -17.90 6.09 -21.74
C TYR A 623 -19.11 6.11 -22.68
N GLY A 624 -19.34 4.97 -23.36
CA GLY A 624 -20.46 4.80 -24.28
C GLY A 624 -20.49 5.88 -25.37
N ASP A 625 -21.65 6.53 -25.51
CA ASP A 625 -21.87 7.57 -26.51
C ASP A 625 -21.50 8.98 -26.00
N SER A 626 -21.10 9.11 -24.73
CA SER A 626 -20.85 10.38 -24.03
C SER A 626 -19.40 10.87 -24.20
N LEU A 627 -18.94 10.94 -25.45
CA LEU A 627 -17.57 11.28 -25.82
C LEU A 627 -17.25 12.76 -25.62
N VAL A 628 -16.18 13.07 -24.88
CA VAL A 628 -15.73 14.45 -24.61
C VAL A 628 -14.68 14.87 -25.64
N GLY A 629 -15.02 15.82 -26.51
CA GLY A 629 -14.14 16.22 -27.62
C GLY A 629 -13.87 15.04 -28.56
N ASN A 630 -12.60 14.68 -28.73
CA ASN A 630 -12.16 13.47 -29.46
C ASN A 630 -11.87 12.29 -28.51
N ASN A 631 -12.26 12.40 -27.23
CA ASN A 631 -12.03 11.42 -26.17
C ASN A 631 -10.55 11.18 -25.79
N THR A 632 -9.61 12.03 -26.20
CA THR A 632 -8.17 11.83 -25.90
C THR A 632 -7.63 12.65 -24.73
N ASN A 633 -8.31 13.74 -24.33
CA ASN A 633 -7.88 14.57 -23.21
C ASN A 633 -8.36 13.99 -21.87
N LEU A 634 -7.69 12.95 -21.38
CA LEU A 634 -8.08 12.24 -20.15
C LEU A 634 -8.00 13.11 -18.89
N ASN A 635 -7.36 14.28 -18.91
CA ASN A 635 -7.42 15.24 -17.79
C ASN A 635 -8.86 15.72 -17.50
N LEU A 636 -9.76 15.65 -18.49
CA LEU A 636 -11.19 15.93 -18.31
C LEU A 636 -11.98 14.73 -17.78
N LEU A 637 -11.36 13.54 -17.66
CA LEU A 637 -11.90 12.35 -17.01
C LEU A 637 -11.45 12.33 -15.55
N SER A 638 -12.15 13.08 -14.71
CA SER A 638 -11.97 13.09 -13.26
C SER A 638 -13.34 12.98 -12.57
N SER A 639 -13.36 12.38 -11.38
CA SER A 639 -14.56 12.28 -10.53
C SER A 639 -15.20 13.65 -10.34
N LEU A 640 -14.40 14.69 -10.09
CA LEU A 640 -14.94 16.03 -9.84
C LEU A 640 -15.71 16.58 -11.05
N GLN A 641 -15.21 16.38 -12.28
CA GLN A 641 -15.95 16.78 -13.48
C GLN A 641 -17.28 16.03 -13.61
N VAL A 642 -17.32 14.73 -13.26
CA VAL A 642 -18.55 13.90 -13.30
C VAL A 642 -19.57 14.36 -12.25
N LEU A 643 -19.12 14.77 -11.07
CA LEU A 643 -20.00 15.31 -10.02
C LEU A 643 -20.64 16.62 -10.48
N TYR A 644 -19.87 17.49 -11.15
CA TYR A 644 -20.41 18.72 -11.74
C TYR A 644 -21.29 18.45 -12.96
N ASP A 645 -21.02 17.40 -13.75
CA ASP A 645 -21.93 16.98 -14.82
C ASP A 645 -23.32 16.68 -14.27
N SER A 646 -23.36 15.92 -13.17
CA SER A 646 -24.59 15.56 -12.47
C SER A 646 -25.32 16.80 -11.93
N ALA A 647 -24.58 17.75 -11.34
CA ALA A 647 -25.15 18.99 -10.82
C ALA A 647 -25.75 19.88 -11.93
N GLU A 648 -25.03 20.06 -13.05
CA GLU A 648 -25.53 20.86 -14.19
C GLU A 648 -26.74 20.19 -14.87
N PHE A 649 -26.74 18.85 -14.99
CA PHE A 649 -27.89 18.11 -15.47
C PHE A 649 -29.13 18.36 -14.59
N ILE A 650 -29.00 18.23 -13.26
CA ILE A 650 -30.08 18.48 -12.29
C ILE A 650 -30.62 19.91 -12.42
N LYS A 651 -29.73 20.92 -12.44
CA LYS A 651 -30.14 22.33 -12.59
C LYS A 651 -30.90 22.58 -13.89
N ALA A 652 -30.43 22.02 -15.01
CA ALA A 652 -31.07 22.19 -16.30
C ALA A 652 -32.45 21.54 -16.36
N ILE A 653 -32.63 20.35 -15.77
CA ILE A 653 -33.94 19.71 -15.67
C ILE A 653 -34.88 20.51 -14.76
N ASN A 654 -34.40 21.00 -13.61
CA ASN A 654 -35.19 21.85 -12.71
C ASN A 654 -35.66 23.13 -13.43
N TYR A 655 -34.77 23.77 -14.20
CA TYR A 655 -35.13 24.93 -15.02
C TYR A 655 -36.15 24.59 -16.11
N LYS A 656 -35.94 23.51 -16.87
CA LYS A 656 -36.84 23.06 -17.95
C LYS A 656 -38.25 22.70 -17.43
N THR A 657 -38.33 22.12 -16.24
CA THR A 657 -39.58 21.66 -15.63
C THR A 657 -40.22 22.69 -14.70
N GLN A 658 -39.51 23.79 -14.39
CA GLN A 658 -39.90 24.76 -13.36
C GLN A 658 -40.23 24.09 -12.01
N SER A 659 -39.50 23.03 -11.69
CA SER A 659 -39.69 22.22 -10.49
C SER A 659 -38.53 22.39 -9.52
N SER A 660 -38.85 22.37 -8.23
CA SER A 660 -37.89 22.26 -7.12
C SER A 660 -38.09 20.95 -6.34
N THR A 661 -38.62 19.91 -7.00
CA THR A 661 -38.87 18.62 -6.34
C THR A 661 -37.57 17.91 -5.96
N PRO A 662 -37.58 17.08 -4.89
CA PRO A 662 -36.39 16.41 -4.37
C PRO A 662 -35.67 15.56 -5.41
N TRP A 663 -34.33 15.48 -5.32
CA TRP A 663 -33.51 14.59 -6.13
C TRP A 663 -32.84 13.53 -5.27
N ILE A 664 -32.97 12.26 -5.66
CA ILE A 664 -32.25 11.14 -5.06
C ILE A 664 -31.28 10.56 -6.08
N THR A 665 -29.99 10.46 -5.75
CA THR A 665 -28.97 9.91 -6.65
C THR A 665 -28.64 8.46 -6.32
N PHE A 666 -28.44 7.63 -7.34
CA PHE A 666 -28.05 6.23 -7.22
C PHE A 666 -26.72 6.02 -7.94
N GLY A 667 -25.82 5.23 -7.33
CA GLY A 667 -24.51 4.91 -7.88
C GLY A 667 -24.19 3.44 -7.66
N ARG A 668 -23.51 2.86 -8.64
CA ARG A 668 -23.07 1.46 -8.68
C ARG A 668 -21.54 1.45 -8.73
N SER A 669 -20.90 0.65 -7.87
CA SER A 669 -19.44 0.43 -7.82
C SER A 669 -18.59 1.65 -7.39
N PHE A 670 -19.01 2.88 -7.74
CA PHE A 670 -18.35 4.12 -7.37
C PHE A 670 -19.11 4.86 -6.28
N PRO A 671 -18.41 5.60 -5.41
CA PRO A 671 -19.04 6.51 -4.45
C PRO A 671 -19.59 7.79 -5.11
N LEU A 672 -19.73 7.85 -6.45
CA LEU A 672 -20.14 9.07 -7.17
C LEU A 672 -21.47 9.63 -6.68
N SER A 673 -22.46 8.79 -6.36
CA SER A 673 -23.74 9.25 -5.79
C SER A 673 -23.56 9.84 -4.39
N ALA A 674 -22.78 9.18 -3.53
CA ALA A 674 -22.45 9.67 -2.20
C ALA A 674 -21.68 11.00 -2.25
N TRP A 675 -20.69 11.12 -3.14
CA TRP A 675 -19.93 12.35 -3.34
C TRP A 675 -20.78 13.46 -3.96
N THR A 676 -21.70 13.15 -4.87
CA THR A 676 -22.63 14.15 -5.43
C THR A 676 -23.49 14.74 -4.33
N ARG A 677 -24.03 13.90 -3.44
CA ARG A 677 -24.78 14.35 -2.25
C ARG A 677 -23.90 15.14 -1.28
N ALA A 678 -22.67 14.71 -1.03
CA ALA A 678 -21.77 15.41 -0.12
C ALA A 678 -21.37 16.82 -0.60
N ILE A 679 -21.16 16.99 -1.91
CA ILE A 679 -20.73 18.27 -2.50
C ILE A 679 -21.92 19.18 -2.82
N PHE A 680 -23.06 18.62 -3.22
CA PHE A 680 -24.24 19.39 -3.61
C PHE A 680 -25.46 19.08 -2.72
N PRO A 681 -25.39 19.29 -1.40
CA PRO A 681 -26.47 18.93 -0.50
C PRO A 681 -27.75 19.76 -0.72
N ASP A 682 -27.66 20.92 -1.38
CA ASP A 682 -28.82 21.74 -1.74
C ASP A 682 -29.53 21.24 -3.02
N LEU A 683 -28.84 20.48 -3.87
CA LEU A 683 -29.40 19.95 -5.12
C LEU A 683 -29.88 18.51 -4.97
N VAL A 684 -29.14 17.68 -4.22
CA VAL A 684 -29.42 16.25 -4.05
C VAL A 684 -29.89 16.01 -2.62
N THR A 685 -31.13 15.57 -2.44
CA THR A 685 -31.77 15.36 -1.13
C THR A 685 -31.21 14.15 -0.39
N GLY A 686 -30.83 13.09 -1.11
CA GLY A 686 -30.19 11.89 -0.56
C GLY A 686 -29.54 11.03 -1.63
N ALA A 687 -28.70 10.08 -1.22
CA ALA A 687 -27.97 9.21 -2.14
C ALA A 687 -27.93 7.76 -1.69
N VAL A 688 -27.93 6.85 -2.67
CA VAL A 688 -27.70 5.42 -2.47
C VAL A 688 -26.42 5.06 -3.21
N SER A 689 -25.45 4.50 -2.49
CA SER A 689 -24.14 4.13 -3.00
C SER A 689 -23.92 2.63 -2.77
N SER A 690 -24.21 1.83 -3.80
CA SER A 690 -24.03 0.37 -3.76
C SER A 690 -22.61 -0.01 -4.18
N SER A 691 -21.95 -0.84 -3.37
CA SER A 691 -20.52 -1.19 -3.44
C SER A 691 -19.61 0.03 -3.60
N GLY A 692 -19.96 1.16 -2.99
CA GLY A 692 -19.23 2.41 -3.13
C GLY A 692 -17.88 2.39 -2.40
N ALA A 693 -16.80 2.15 -3.14
CA ALA A 693 -15.42 2.24 -2.64
C ALA A 693 -15.04 3.71 -2.35
N ILE A 694 -15.20 4.15 -1.11
CA ILE A 694 -14.98 5.55 -0.70
C ILE A 694 -13.52 5.87 -0.38
N LEU A 695 -12.76 4.87 0.07
CA LEU A 695 -11.34 4.99 0.35
C LEU A 695 -10.56 4.72 -0.93
N ALA A 696 -9.87 5.73 -1.44
CA ALA A 696 -8.88 5.54 -2.49
C ALA A 696 -7.60 4.93 -1.87
N LYS A 697 -6.99 3.94 -2.52
CA LYS A 697 -5.81 3.24 -1.97
C LYS A 697 -4.97 2.69 -3.10
N THR A 698 -3.69 3.07 -3.21
CA THR A 698 -2.82 2.60 -4.29
C THR A 698 -2.70 1.08 -4.30
N ASP A 699 -2.05 0.50 -3.29
CA ASP A 699 -1.85 -0.94 -3.16
C ASP A 699 -3.03 -1.58 -2.41
N PHE A 700 -3.88 -2.34 -3.10
CA PHE A 700 -5.11 -2.93 -2.59
C PHE A 700 -5.06 -4.47 -2.56
N PHE A 701 -4.03 -5.01 -1.91
CA PHE A 701 -3.87 -6.46 -1.70
C PHE A 701 -5.01 -7.12 -0.91
N GLU A 702 -5.80 -6.36 -0.13
CA GLU A 702 -6.94 -6.90 0.62
C GLU A 702 -8.01 -7.47 -0.30
N TYR A 703 -8.05 -7.03 -1.56
CA TYR A 703 -8.88 -7.64 -2.59
C TYR A 703 -8.70 -9.16 -2.62
N LEU A 704 -7.45 -9.62 -2.72
CA LEU A 704 -7.14 -11.06 -2.77
C LEU A 704 -7.33 -11.75 -1.42
N MET A 705 -7.20 -11.02 -0.30
CA MET A 705 -7.51 -11.56 1.04
C MET A 705 -9.01 -11.86 1.21
N VAL A 706 -9.89 -10.97 0.74
CA VAL A 706 -11.34 -11.20 0.76
C VAL A 706 -11.72 -12.34 -0.17
N MET A 707 -11.07 -12.46 -1.34
CA MET A 707 -11.27 -13.61 -2.20
C MET A 707 -10.95 -14.91 -1.51
N GLU A 708 -9.77 -15.01 -0.88
CA GLU A 708 -9.39 -16.21 -0.13
C GLU A 708 -10.40 -16.53 0.97
N THR A 709 -10.80 -15.53 1.75
CA THR A 709 -11.79 -15.70 2.82
C THR A 709 -13.13 -16.20 2.27
N SER A 710 -13.58 -15.64 1.14
CA SER A 710 -14.85 -16.01 0.49
C SER A 710 -14.82 -17.44 -0.05
N ILE A 711 -13.72 -17.83 -0.68
CA ILE A 711 -13.54 -19.19 -1.22
C ILE A 711 -13.45 -20.20 -0.07
N ARG A 712 -12.65 -19.92 0.96
CA ARG A 712 -12.52 -20.80 2.14
C ARG A 712 -13.83 -20.94 2.92
N LYS A 713 -14.62 -19.86 3.01
CA LYS A 713 -15.96 -19.89 3.62
C LYS A 713 -16.90 -20.82 2.85
N TYR A 714 -16.77 -20.90 1.52
CA TYR A 714 -17.55 -21.81 0.69
C TYR A 714 -17.02 -23.25 0.75
N ASP A 715 -15.72 -23.45 0.48
CA ASP A 715 -15.08 -24.77 0.48
C ASP A 715 -13.55 -24.64 0.66
N ASN A 716 -13.02 -25.19 1.76
CA ASN A 716 -11.58 -25.21 2.03
C ASN A 716 -10.80 -26.08 1.03
N SER A 717 -11.36 -27.20 0.56
CA SER A 717 -10.67 -28.05 -0.41
C SER A 717 -10.51 -27.36 -1.76
N CYS A 718 -11.53 -26.58 -2.16
CA CYS A 718 -11.44 -25.70 -3.32
C CYS A 718 -10.28 -24.70 -3.19
N ALA A 719 -10.20 -23.98 -2.06
CA ALA A 719 -9.12 -23.04 -1.79
C ALA A 719 -7.73 -23.70 -1.82
N ASP A 720 -7.57 -24.84 -1.14
CA ASP A 720 -6.27 -25.55 -1.05
C ASP A 720 -5.83 -26.09 -2.41
N ARG A 721 -6.77 -26.49 -3.28
CA ARG A 721 -6.48 -26.91 -4.64
C ARG A 721 -6.10 -25.73 -5.54
N ILE A 722 -6.75 -24.57 -5.40
CA ILE A 722 -6.31 -23.34 -6.09
C ILE A 722 -4.85 -23.05 -5.71
N LYS A 723 -4.56 -23.04 -4.41
CA LYS A 723 -3.20 -22.80 -3.91
C LYS A 723 -2.18 -23.77 -4.50
N SER A 724 -2.46 -25.06 -4.40
CA SER A 724 -1.57 -26.11 -4.92
C SER A 724 -1.34 -25.98 -6.43
N GLY A 725 -2.39 -25.65 -7.20
CA GLY A 725 -2.27 -25.47 -8.64
C GLY A 725 -1.46 -24.23 -9.02
N PHE A 726 -1.63 -23.08 -8.33
CA PHE A 726 -0.80 -21.90 -8.56
C PHE A 726 0.66 -22.13 -8.16
N ASP A 727 0.92 -22.87 -7.08
CA ASP A 727 2.27 -23.29 -6.68
C ASP A 727 2.93 -24.16 -7.76
N GLU A 728 2.17 -25.06 -8.41
CA GLU A 728 2.62 -25.88 -9.55
C GLU A 728 2.90 -25.04 -10.81
N ILE A 729 1.99 -24.13 -11.19
CA ILE A 729 2.16 -23.21 -12.33
C ILE A 729 3.46 -22.41 -12.18
N ARG A 730 3.74 -21.91 -10.97
CA ARG A 730 4.99 -21.23 -10.66
C ARG A 730 6.20 -22.13 -10.84
N GLY A 731 6.14 -23.36 -10.32
CA GLY A 731 7.22 -24.34 -10.49
C GLY A 731 7.56 -24.56 -11.97
N LEU A 732 6.53 -24.68 -12.82
CA LEU A 732 6.69 -24.81 -14.26
C LEU A 732 7.27 -23.56 -14.92
N PHE A 733 6.89 -22.35 -14.49
CA PHE A 733 7.41 -21.12 -15.08
C PHE A 733 8.95 -20.96 -14.93
N LEU A 734 9.53 -21.54 -13.88
CA LEU A 734 10.96 -21.46 -13.55
C LEU A 734 11.88 -22.36 -14.40
N THR A 735 11.35 -23.05 -15.41
CA THR A 735 12.11 -23.86 -16.38
C THR A 735 11.67 -23.57 -17.81
N SER A 736 12.55 -23.79 -18.79
CA SER A 736 12.19 -23.58 -20.20
C SER A 736 11.12 -24.60 -20.64
N GLU A 737 11.32 -25.87 -20.27
CA GLU A 737 10.38 -26.96 -20.54
C GLU A 737 9.02 -26.69 -19.91
N GLY A 738 8.99 -26.24 -18.65
CA GLY A 738 7.75 -25.91 -17.97
C GLY A 738 7.04 -24.70 -18.59
N ARG A 739 7.77 -23.70 -19.10
CA ARG A 739 7.16 -22.61 -19.90
C ARG A 739 6.58 -23.10 -21.22
N GLN A 740 7.20 -24.08 -21.88
CA GLN A 740 6.64 -24.71 -23.09
C GLN A 740 5.36 -25.49 -22.75
N ASP A 741 5.35 -26.20 -21.62
CA ASP A 741 4.15 -26.88 -21.11
C ASP A 741 3.04 -25.90 -20.79
N LEU A 742 3.32 -24.82 -20.05
CA LEU A 742 2.36 -23.74 -19.76
C LEU A 742 1.81 -23.13 -21.06
N SER A 743 2.67 -22.87 -22.04
CA SER A 743 2.28 -22.34 -23.35
C SER A 743 1.30 -23.26 -24.07
N LYS A 744 1.50 -24.58 -23.96
CA LYS A 744 0.65 -25.58 -24.59
C LYS A 744 -0.67 -25.77 -23.84
N ILE A 745 -0.64 -25.97 -22.51
CA ILE A 745 -1.83 -26.28 -21.73
C ILE A 745 -2.80 -25.09 -21.67
N PHE A 746 -2.29 -23.86 -21.54
CA PHE A 746 -3.10 -22.66 -21.59
C PHE A 746 -3.33 -22.14 -23.01
N GLN A 747 -2.72 -22.74 -24.04
CA GLN A 747 -2.83 -22.28 -25.44
C GLN A 747 -2.50 -20.78 -25.56
N LEU A 748 -1.34 -20.40 -25.03
CA LEU A 748 -0.92 -19.00 -24.93
C LEU A 748 -0.67 -18.40 -26.32
N LEU A 749 -1.06 -17.13 -26.50
CA LEU A 749 -0.95 -16.36 -27.73
C LEU A 749 -0.15 -15.06 -27.49
N PRO A 750 1.16 -15.02 -27.79
CA PRO A 750 2.01 -16.15 -28.16
C PRO A 750 2.39 -17.02 -26.95
N GLY A 751 2.91 -18.21 -27.21
CA GLY A 751 3.63 -19.00 -26.21
C GLY A 751 4.83 -18.22 -25.67
N PHE A 752 5.29 -18.61 -24.48
CA PHE A 752 6.52 -18.06 -23.92
C PHE A 752 7.72 -18.32 -24.84
N SER A 753 8.53 -17.30 -25.03
CA SER A 753 9.87 -17.44 -25.60
C SER A 753 10.84 -18.04 -24.60
N GLU A 754 12.05 -18.40 -25.06
CA GLU A 754 13.15 -18.80 -24.17
C GLU A 754 13.48 -17.70 -23.16
N ASN A 755 13.51 -16.45 -23.62
CA ASN A 755 13.72 -15.26 -22.80
C ASN A 755 12.37 -14.67 -22.39
N VAL A 756 12.13 -14.49 -21.10
CA VAL A 756 10.90 -13.90 -20.56
C VAL A 756 11.26 -12.89 -19.48
N THR A 757 10.57 -11.75 -19.47
CA THR A 757 10.77 -10.68 -18.49
C THR A 757 9.98 -10.92 -17.21
N GLU A 758 10.19 -10.10 -16.18
CA GLU A 758 9.29 -10.11 -14.99
C GLU A 758 7.89 -9.63 -15.38
N THR A 759 7.81 -8.62 -16.24
CA THR A 759 6.54 -8.13 -16.78
C THR A 759 5.76 -9.24 -17.49
N ASP A 760 6.42 -10.12 -18.26
CA ASP A 760 5.76 -11.27 -18.89
C ASP A 760 5.22 -12.27 -17.85
N GLN A 761 5.96 -12.47 -16.77
CA GLN A 761 5.53 -13.31 -15.65
C GLN A 761 4.32 -12.70 -14.94
N HIS A 762 4.43 -11.44 -14.51
CA HIS A 762 3.37 -10.73 -13.80
C HIS A 762 2.12 -10.61 -14.68
N PHE A 763 2.28 -10.34 -15.98
CA PHE A 763 1.18 -10.33 -16.93
C PHE A 763 0.49 -11.69 -17.04
N PHE A 764 1.25 -12.78 -17.23
CA PHE A 764 0.67 -14.13 -17.29
C PHE A 764 -0.14 -14.48 -16.04
N PHE A 765 0.44 -14.28 -14.84
CA PHE A 765 -0.24 -14.61 -13.59
C PHE A 765 -1.45 -13.71 -13.32
N SER A 766 -1.34 -12.42 -13.62
CA SER A 766 -2.45 -11.48 -13.48
C SER A 766 -3.63 -11.89 -14.39
N ASN A 767 -3.37 -12.29 -15.63
CA ASN A 767 -4.40 -12.84 -16.53
C ASN A 767 -5.08 -14.06 -15.91
N LEU A 768 -4.31 -15.01 -15.35
CA LEU A 768 -4.87 -16.23 -14.77
C LEU A 768 -5.78 -15.97 -13.58
N TYR A 769 -5.28 -15.26 -12.55
CA TYR A 769 -6.08 -15.08 -11.35
C TYR A 769 -7.21 -14.07 -11.55
N SER A 770 -7.17 -13.19 -12.57
CA SER A 770 -8.29 -12.30 -12.90
C SER A 770 -9.61 -13.03 -13.15
N ASN A 771 -9.55 -14.24 -13.72
CA ASN A 771 -10.73 -15.11 -13.87
C ASN A 771 -11.34 -15.51 -12.52
N PHE A 772 -10.51 -15.72 -11.49
CA PHE A 772 -10.96 -15.99 -10.13
C PHE A 772 -11.51 -14.71 -9.48
N GLN A 773 -10.91 -13.55 -9.75
CA GLN A 773 -11.37 -12.26 -9.22
C GLN A 773 -12.80 -11.97 -9.63
N LEU A 774 -13.14 -12.20 -10.91
CA LEU A 774 -14.51 -12.03 -11.41
C LEU A 774 -15.49 -13.02 -10.78
N ALA A 775 -15.09 -14.29 -10.74
CA ALA A 775 -15.93 -15.35 -10.19
C ALA A 775 -16.29 -15.10 -8.74
N VAL A 776 -15.37 -14.51 -7.96
CA VAL A 776 -15.68 -14.07 -6.59
C VAL A 776 -16.52 -12.79 -6.58
N GLN A 777 -16.05 -11.74 -7.25
CA GLN A 777 -16.67 -10.40 -7.19
C GLN A 777 -18.15 -10.41 -7.58
N PHE A 778 -18.52 -11.21 -8.58
CA PHE A 778 -19.89 -11.30 -9.11
C PHE A 778 -20.62 -12.59 -8.72
N SER A 779 -20.06 -13.40 -7.81
CA SER A 779 -20.63 -14.71 -7.45
C SER A 779 -22.09 -14.60 -7.02
N GLY A 780 -22.99 -15.25 -7.76
CA GLY A 780 -24.41 -15.31 -7.41
C GLY A 780 -25.08 -13.94 -7.37
N ASP A 781 -24.53 -12.93 -8.06
CA ASP A 781 -25.21 -11.64 -8.17
C ASP A 781 -26.56 -11.82 -8.89
N ASN A 782 -27.56 -11.01 -8.58
CA ASN A 782 -28.91 -11.24 -9.11
C ASN A 782 -29.09 -10.91 -10.62
N SER A 783 -28.05 -11.02 -11.44
CA SER A 783 -28.09 -10.63 -12.83
C SER A 783 -27.41 -11.55 -13.83
N GLY A 784 -28.14 -11.82 -14.91
CA GLY A 784 -27.60 -12.46 -16.09
C GLY A 784 -26.98 -13.82 -15.75
N PRO A 785 -25.89 -14.20 -16.43
CA PRO A 785 -25.25 -15.50 -16.21
C PRO A 785 -24.62 -15.69 -14.83
N TRP A 786 -24.25 -14.59 -14.13
CA TRP A 786 -23.64 -14.60 -12.80
C TRP A 786 -24.60 -15.06 -11.69
N ALA A 787 -25.90 -15.02 -11.97
CA ALA A 787 -26.95 -15.35 -11.02
C ALA A 787 -26.98 -16.82 -10.62
N ASP A 788 -26.59 -17.71 -11.53
CA ASP A 788 -26.63 -19.16 -11.37
C ASP A 788 -25.36 -19.84 -11.90
N GLY A 789 -24.33 -19.07 -12.26
CA GLY A 789 -23.18 -19.57 -12.99
C GLY A 789 -21.95 -18.69 -12.82
N TYR A 790 -20.79 -19.21 -13.25
CA TYR A 790 -19.50 -18.51 -13.30
C TYR A 790 -18.95 -18.02 -11.94
N GLY A 791 -19.70 -18.18 -10.85
CA GLY A 791 -19.34 -17.73 -9.52
C GLY A 791 -18.46 -18.71 -8.75
N ILE A 792 -18.39 -18.50 -7.43
CA ILE A 792 -17.70 -19.40 -6.50
C ILE A 792 -18.21 -20.85 -6.59
N PRO A 793 -19.53 -21.12 -6.68
CA PRO A 793 -20.02 -22.50 -6.80
C PRO A 793 -19.45 -23.24 -8.02
N GLU A 794 -19.48 -22.63 -9.21
CA GLU A 794 -18.94 -23.22 -10.43
C GLU A 794 -17.42 -23.37 -10.36
N MET A 795 -16.72 -22.34 -9.90
CA MET A 795 -15.28 -22.37 -9.70
C MET A 795 -14.88 -23.54 -8.80
N CYS A 796 -15.55 -23.71 -7.65
CA CYS A 796 -15.24 -24.80 -6.74
C CYS A 796 -15.66 -26.17 -7.26
N ARG A 797 -16.72 -26.26 -8.09
CA ARG A 797 -17.04 -27.49 -8.83
C ARG A 797 -15.93 -27.88 -9.81
N PHE A 798 -15.30 -26.93 -10.50
CA PHE A 798 -14.11 -27.21 -11.32
C PHE A 798 -12.94 -27.62 -10.44
N MET A 799 -12.63 -26.85 -9.40
CA MET A 799 -11.46 -27.08 -8.55
C MET A 799 -11.53 -28.44 -7.85
N THR A 800 -12.69 -28.88 -7.38
CA THR A 800 -12.88 -30.17 -6.70
C THR A 800 -13.24 -31.33 -7.63
N GLY A 801 -13.28 -31.08 -8.95
CA GLY A 801 -13.49 -32.10 -9.96
C GLY A 801 -12.31 -33.06 -10.12
N ALA A 802 -12.52 -34.10 -10.93
CA ALA A 802 -11.47 -35.05 -11.30
C ALA A 802 -10.36 -34.36 -12.11
N GLY A 803 -9.11 -34.71 -11.84
CA GLY A 803 -7.93 -34.09 -12.45
C GLY A 803 -6.94 -33.60 -11.39
N THR A 804 -5.76 -33.17 -11.84
CA THR A 804 -4.82 -32.47 -10.97
C THR A 804 -5.32 -31.05 -10.66
N PRO A 805 -4.83 -30.41 -9.59
CA PRO A 805 -5.12 -28.99 -9.35
C PRO A 805 -4.82 -28.10 -10.56
N LEU A 806 -3.71 -28.33 -11.26
CA LEU A 806 -3.35 -27.63 -12.50
C LEU A 806 -4.38 -27.84 -13.62
N ASP A 807 -4.78 -29.09 -13.90
CA ASP A 807 -5.77 -29.39 -14.95
C ASP A 807 -7.08 -28.64 -14.69
N ASN A 808 -7.48 -28.55 -13.42
CA ASN A 808 -8.71 -27.88 -13.02
C ASN A 808 -8.62 -26.36 -13.22
N ILE A 809 -7.47 -25.74 -12.93
CA ILE A 809 -7.21 -24.32 -13.21
C ILE A 809 -7.25 -24.05 -14.72
N VAL A 810 -6.63 -24.90 -15.54
CA VAL A 810 -6.66 -24.77 -17.01
C VAL A 810 -8.10 -24.85 -17.54
N ALA A 811 -8.88 -25.82 -17.06
CA ALA A 811 -10.28 -25.98 -17.45
C ALA A 811 -11.14 -24.77 -17.04
N PHE A 812 -10.95 -24.25 -15.82
CA PHE A 812 -11.64 -23.07 -15.34
C PHE A 812 -11.23 -21.80 -16.12
N ASN A 813 -9.95 -21.63 -16.44
CA ASN A 813 -9.46 -20.54 -17.28
C ASN A 813 -10.13 -20.55 -18.66
N ALA A 814 -10.21 -21.72 -19.31
CA ALA A 814 -10.87 -21.85 -20.60
C ALA A 814 -12.38 -21.54 -20.52
N TYR A 815 -13.03 -21.97 -19.44
CA TYR A 815 -14.44 -21.70 -19.17
C TYR A 815 -14.72 -20.20 -18.99
N MET A 816 -13.94 -19.52 -18.14
CA MET A 816 -14.08 -18.08 -17.90
C MET A 816 -13.69 -17.24 -19.12
N THR A 817 -12.61 -17.60 -19.83
CA THR A 817 -12.20 -16.88 -21.05
C THR A 817 -13.26 -16.99 -22.15
N SER A 818 -13.86 -18.17 -22.33
CA SER A 818 -14.94 -18.35 -23.31
C SER A 818 -16.17 -17.50 -22.95
N PHE A 819 -16.46 -17.36 -21.66
CA PHE A 819 -17.54 -16.50 -21.17
C PHE A 819 -17.26 -15.01 -21.39
N ASN A 820 -16.07 -14.54 -21.03
CA ASN A 820 -15.65 -13.15 -21.18
C ASN A 820 -15.65 -12.71 -22.65
N ASN A 821 -15.36 -13.62 -23.59
CA ASN A 821 -15.42 -13.36 -25.03
C ASN A 821 -16.84 -13.46 -25.63
N GLY A 822 -17.89 -13.41 -24.82
CA GLY A 822 -19.29 -13.46 -25.26
C GLY A 822 -19.83 -14.86 -25.58
N GLY A 823 -19.09 -15.91 -25.22
CA GLY A 823 -19.39 -17.31 -25.50
C GLY A 823 -18.54 -17.91 -26.63
N GLY A 824 -18.77 -19.19 -26.92
CA GLY A 824 -18.07 -19.92 -28.00
C GLY A 824 -17.03 -20.90 -27.49
N THR A 825 -16.16 -21.36 -28.40
CA THR A 825 -15.08 -22.29 -28.08
C THR A 825 -13.85 -21.52 -27.61
N TYR A 826 -13.20 -21.99 -26.55
CA TYR A 826 -11.91 -21.47 -26.11
C TYR A 826 -10.89 -21.55 -27.26
N THR A 827 -10.24 -20.43 -27.57
CA THR A 827 -9.29 -20.31 -28.69
C THR A 827 -7.88 -19.93 -28.24
N GLY A 828 -7.63 -19.91 -26.93
CA GLY A 828 -6.35 -19.54 -26.34
C GLY A 828 -6.43 -18.29 -25.46
N MET A 829 -5.29 -17.95 -24.88
CA MET A 829 -5.15 -16.88 -23.89
C MET A 829 -4.06 -15.90 -24.34
N GLY A 830 -4.42 -14.63 -24.48
CA GLY A 830 -3.47 -13.58 -24.83
C GLY A 830 -2.37 -13.46 -23.77
N ASN A 831 -1.11 -13.43 -24.20
CA ASN A 831 0.05 -13.46 -23.31
C ASN A 831 1.18 -12.53 -23.78
N ASN A 832 0.82 -11.38 -24.36
CA ASN A 832 1.78 -10.36 -24.78
C ASN A 832 1.41 -9.01 -24.18
N TYR A 833 2.14 -8.63 -23.11
CA TYR A 833 1.95 -7.35 -22.42
C TYR A 833 2.16 -6.14 -23.34
N THR A 834 3.22 -6.14 -24.14
CA THR A 834 3.53 -5.01 -25.04
C THR A 834 2.44 -4.82 -26.08
N ALA A 835 1.89 -5.92 -26.62
CA ALA A 835 0.78 -5.87 -27.55
C ALA A 835 -0.49 -5.34 -26.87
N MET A 836 -0.76 -5.72 -25.62
CA MET A 836 -1.88 -5.16 -24.85
C MET A 836 -1.71 -3.64 -24.67
N ILE A 837 -0.56 -3.17 -24.18
CA ILE A 837 -0.28 -1.73 -24.03
C ILE A 837 -0.46 -0.98 -25.35
N TYR A 838 0.08 -1.54 -26.45
CA TYR A 838 -0.08 -0.96 -27.78
C TYR A 838 -1.55 -0.87 -28.21
N ASN A 839 -2.32 -1.94 -28.02
CA ASN A 839 -3.74 -1.97 -28.39
C ASN A 839 -4.56 -0.98 -27.56
N LEU A 840 -4.29 -0.86 -26.26
CA LEU A 840 -4.99 0.10 -25.40
C LEU A 840 -4.73 1.55 -25.81
N LYS A 841 -3.46 1.91 -26.03
CA LYS A 841 -3.07 3.25 -26.51
C LYS A 841 -3.69 3.62 -27.85
N ASN A 842 -3.85 2.63 -28.73
CA ASN A 842 -4.36 2.81 -30.09
C ASN A 842 -5.81 2.32 -30.25
N SER A 843 -6.56 2.15 -29.15
CA SER A 843 -7.91 1.58 -29.16
C SER A 843 -8.90 2.30 -30.10
N LYS A 844 -8.73 3.62 -30.24
CA LYS A 844 -9.49 4.46 -31.18
C LYS A 844 -9.29 4.10 -32.67
N ASP A 845 -8.19 3.43 -33.03
CA ASP A 845 -7.91 3.04 -34.41
C ASP A 845 -8.72 1.79 -34.79
N TYR A 846 -9.29 1.13 -33.78
CA TYR A 846 -10.05 -0.09 -33.89
C TYR A 846 -11.57 0.21 -33.82
N GLY A 847 -12.07 1.17 -33.02
CA GLY A 847 -13.51 1.48 -32.95
C GLY A 847 -13.86 2.97 -32.78
N GLU A 848 -15.15 3.30 -32.62
CA GLU A 848 -15.62 4.70 -32.46
C GLU A 848 -15.32 5.31 -31.07
N GLY A 849 -14.54 4.64 -30.21
CA GLY A 849 -14.25 5.12 -28.86
C GLY A 849 -12.88 4.68 -28.37
N VAL A 850 -12.46 5.31 -27.27
CA VAL A 850 -11.34 4.83 -26.47
C VAL A 850 -11.82 3.61 -25.69
N ASP A 851 -10.99 2.57 -25.62
CA ASP A 851 -11.32 1.36 -24.86
C ASP A 851 -11.70 1.74 -23.41
N PRO A 852 -12.85 1.30 -22.87
CA PRO A 852 -13.21 1.46 -21.47
C PRO A 852 -12.07 1.08 -20.52
N THR A 853 -11.21 0.17 -20.98
CA THR A 853 -9.97 -0.21 -20.35
C THR A 853 -9.00 0.93 -20.12
N LEU A 854 -8.69 1.67 -21.16
CA LEU A 854 -7.75 2.77 -21.03
C LEU A 854 -8.32 3.83 -20.07
N LEU A 855 -9.64 4.05 -20.14
CA LEU A 855 -10.35 5.02 -19.30
C LEU A 855 -10.34 4.63 -17.82
N TRP A 856 -10.65 3.37 -17.50
CA TRP A 856 -10.62 2.93 -16.10
C TRP A 856 -9.19 2.87 -15.57
N THR A 857 -8.23 2.41 -16.37
CA THR A 857 -6.81 2.45 -15.97
C THR A 857 -6.38 3.88 -15.66
N TRP A 858 -6.83 4.86 -16.45
CA TRP A 858 -6.54 6.26 -16.16
C TRP A 858 -7.08 6.68 -14.79
N GLN A 859 -8.34 6.35 -14.48
CA GLN A 859 -8.96 6.73 -13.21
C GLN A 859 -8.32 6.02 -12.00
N THR A 860 -7.86 4.78 -12.14
CA THR A 860 -7.12 4.09 -11.07
C THR A 860 -5.72 4.70 -10.88
N CYS A 861 -5.02 5.03 -11.96
CA CYS A 861 -3.71 5.69 -11.90
C CYS A 861 -3.78 7.14 -11.37
N THR A 862 -4.94 7.80 -11.43
CA THR A 862 -5.03 9.25 -11.13
C THR A 862 -5.96 9.64 -9.99
N GLU A 863 -6.86 8.78 -9.54
CA GLU A 863 -7.80 9.13 -8.47
C GLU A 863 -8.08 7.99 -7.48
N TYR A 864 -8.36 6.78 -7.97
CA TYR A 864 -8.89 5.71 -7.10
C TYR A 864 -7.84 4.76 -6.54
N GLY A 865 -6.78 4.48 -7.30
CA GLY A 865 -5.89 3.35 -7.02
C GLY A 865 -6.66 2.05 -7.22
N GLY A 866 -6.74 1.25 -6.16
CA GLY A 866 -7.39 -0.05 -6.18
C GLY A 866 -6.57 -1.11 -6.91
N PHE A 867 -5.23 -0.99 -6.88
CA PHE A 867 -4.35 -1.95 -7.54
C PHE A 867 -4.36 -3.29 -6.79
N GLN A 868 -4.93 -4.31 -7.43
CA GLN A 868 -5.21 -5.62 -6.85
C GLN A 868 -3.95 -6.50 -6.88
N SER A 869 -2.94 -6.13 -6.09
CA SER A 869 -1.67 -6.83 -5.98
C SER A 869 -1.77 -8.09 -5.11
N ALA A 870 -0.75 -8.96 -5.22
CA ALA A 870 -0.54 -10.11 -4.34
C ALA A 870 0.50 -9.85 -3.25
N ASP A 871 0.60 -8.58 -2.82
CA ASP A 871 1.59 -8.09 -1.86
C ASP A 871 1.25 -8.41 -0.38
N SER A 872 0.10 -9.06 -0.14
CA SER A 872 -0.35 -9.47 1.20
C SER A 872 0.43 -10.64 1.82
N GLY A 873 1.28 -11.33 1.06
CA GLY A 873 1.97 -12.54 1.54
C GLY A 873 1.45 -13.84 0.93
N SER A 874 1.45 -14.91 1.73
CA SER A 874 1.22 -16.31 1.36
C SER A 874 -0.25 -16.68 1.05
N GLY A 875 -0.97 -15.81 0.33
CA GLY A 875 -2.35 -16.07 -0.09
C GLY A 875 -2.50 -17.22 -1.10
N LEU A 876 -3.73 -17.48 -1.54
CA LEU A 876 -4.05 -18.55 -2.50
C LEU A 876 -3.19 -18.52 -3.77
N PHE A 877 -2.87 -17.33 -4.27
CA PHE A 877 -2.12 -17.17 -5.52
C PHE A 877 -0.61 -17.07 -5.31
N GLY A 878 -0.14 -17.06 -4.06
CA GLY A 878 1.23 -16.68 -3.69
C GLY A 878 1.43 -15.16 -3.80
N SER A 879 2.60 -14.72 -4.32
CA SER A 879 2.89 -13.30 -4.57
C SER A 879 3.38 -13.06 -6.02
N PRO A 880 2.63 -13.49 -7.05
CA PRO A 880 3.10 -13.43 -8.44
C PRO A 880 2.96 -12.06 -9.08
N VAL A 881 2.18 -11.13 -8.51
CA VAL A 881 1.85 -9.85 -9.12
C VAL A 881 2.01 -8.74 -8.08
N PRO A 882 3.18 -8.10 -8.00
CA PRO A 882 3.40 -7.00 -7.08
C PRO A 882 2.70 -5.72 -7.56
N VAL A 883 2.49 -4.78 -6.66
CA VAL A 883 1.93 -3.46 -7.03
C VAL A 883 2.77 -2.73 -8.07
N SER A 884 4.10 -2.93 -8.10
CA SER A 884 5.00 -2.34 -9.08
C SER A 884 4.67 -2.68 -10.54
N PHE A 885 4.06 -3.83 -10.80
CA PHE A 885 3.56 -4.20 -12.13
C PHE A 885 2.43 -3.29 -12.58
N LEU A 886 1.50 -2.97 -11.67
CA LEU A 886 0.35 -2.11 -11.93
C LEU A 886 0.78 -0.64 -12.07
N ILE A 887 1.81 -0.22 -11.30
CA ILE A 887 2.47 1.08 -11.51
C ILE A 887 3.15 1.14 -12.87
N GLN A 888 3.87 0.08 -13.27
CA GLN A 888 4.52 0.03 -14.58
C GLN A 888 3.49 0.15 -15.71
N MET A 889 2.30 -0.42 -15.55
CA MET A 889 1.19 -0.25 -16.49
C MET A 889 0.76 1.21 -16.63
N CYS A 890 0.62 1.95 -15.52
CA CYS A 890 0.32 3.38 -15.55
C CYS A 890 1.41 4.17 -16.29
N MET A 891 2.68 3.88 -16.00
CA MET A 891 3.82 4.51 -16.66
C MET A 891 3.84 4.22 -18.16
N ASP A 892 3.62 2.96 -18.53
CA ASP A 892 3.64 2.53 -19.91
C ASP A 892 2.47 3.12 -20.69
N LEU A 893 1.26 3.22 -20.12
CA LEU A 893 0.09 3.78 -20.79
C LEU A 893 0.11 5.31 -20.88
N PHE A 894 0.47 6.00 -19.80
CA PHE A 894 0.28 7.45 -19.66
C PHE A 894 1.58 8.26 -19.56
N GLY A 895 2.73 7.58 -19.50
CA GLY A 895 4.06 8.19 -19.48
C GLY A 895 4.77 8.06 -18.13
N ASN A 896 6.11 8.15 -18.17
CA ASN A 896 6.98 7.90 -17.01
C ASN A 896 6.76 8.85 -15.82
N THR A 897 6.03 9.95 -15.99
CA THR A 897 5.68 10.86 -14.89
C THR A 897 4.63 10.28 -13.94
N TYR A 898 3.91 9.22 -14.36
CA TYR A 898 2.94 8.49 -13.54
C TYR A 898 3.64 7.34 -12.80
N ASP A 899 4.74 7.65 -12.13
CA ASP A 899 5.46 6.72 -11.26
C ASP A 899 4.73 6.54 -9.91
N ARG A 900 5.28 5.69 -9.03
CA ARG A 900 4.68 5.40 -7.72
C ARG A 900 4.50 6.66 -6.87
N SER A 901 5.51 7.54 -6.82
CA SER A 901 5.46 8.80 -6.07
C SER A 901 4.29 9.67 -6.49
N LYS A 902 4.11 9.83 -7.80
CA LYS A 902 3.05 10.65 -8.37
C LYS A 902 1.68 10.03 -8.10
N ILE A 903 1.55 8.72 -8.31
CA ILE A 903 0.28 8.01 -8.10
C ILE A 903 -0.12 8.11 -6.62
N ASP A 904 0.75 7.76 -5.68
CA ASP A 904 0.45 7.85 -4.24
C ASP A 904 -0.02 9.26 -3.86
N SER A 905 0.65 10.30 -4.38
CA SER A 905 0.25 11.70 -4.14
C SER A 905 -1.14 12.05 -4.69
N LEU A 906 -1.52 11.50 -5.84
CA LEU A 906 -2.84 11.72 -6.45
C LEU A 906 -3.95 10.97 -5.69
N ILE A 907 -3.66 9.76 -5.20
CA ILE A 907 -4.58 8.98 -4.36
C ILE A 907 -4.80 9.67 -3.01
N ASP A 908 -3.73 10.14 -2.36
CA ASP A 908 -3.81 10.92 -1.13
C ASP A 908 -4.63 12.20 -1.33
N PHE A 909 -4.47 12.87 -2.47
CA PHE A 909 -5.27 14.05 -2.81
C PHE A 909 -6.76 13.73 -2.99
N THR A 910 -7.10 12.56 -3.54
CA THR A 910 -8.49 12.11 -3.66
C THR A 910 -9.13 11.87 -2.29
N ASN A 911 -8.40 11.20 -1.38
CA ASN A 911 -8.85 11.01 0.00
C ASN A 911 -8.97 12.34 0.76
N TYR A 912 -8.05 13.28 0.56
CA TYR A 912 -8.13 14.63 1.12
C TYR A 912 -9.38 15.37 0.62
N LYS A 913 -9.65 15.30 -0.69
CA LYS A 913 -10.78 15.98 -1.33
C LYS A 913 -12.15 15.45 -0.87
N TYR A 914 -12.30 14.13 -0.76
CA TYR A 914 -13.60 13.50 -0.47
C TYR A 914 -13.74 12.96 0.97
N GLY A 915 -12.67 13.04 1.76
CA GLY A 915 -12.61 12.59 3.15
C GLY A 915 -12.25 11.11 3.33
N GLY A 916 -12.22 10.30 2.26
CA GLY A 916 -12.01 8.86 2.34
C GLY A 916 -13.02 8.18 3.27
N ARG A 917 -12.67 7.01 3.81
CA ARG A 917 -13.54 6.26 4.74
C ARG A 917 -13.75 6.95 6.08
N ASP A 918 -12.70 7.57 6.61
CA ASP A 918 -12.69 8.00 8.01
C ASP A 918 -13.12 9.48 8.19
N ASN A 919 -13.07 10.29 7.12
CA ASN A 919 -13.40 11.72 7.15
C ASN A 919 -14.50 12.14 6.17
N PHE A 920 -15.26 11.21 5.59
CA PHE A 920 -16.41 11.54 4.74
C PHE A 920 -17.39 12.50 5.45
N LYS A 921 -17.79 13.58 4.77
CA LYS A 921 -18.63 14.66 5.34
C LYS A 921 -20.05 14.73 4.78
N GLY A 922 -20.46 13.77 3.96
CA GLY A 922 -21.82 13.74 3.41
C GLY A 922 -22.87 13.36 4.46
N SER A 923 -24.13 13.67 4.15
CA SER A 923 -25.32 13.31 4.93
C SER A 923 -26.40 12.72 4.02
N ASN A 924 -27.42 12.06 4.55
CA ASN A 924 -28.48 11.39 3.81
C ASN A 924 -27.93 10.43 2.76
N VAL A 925 -27.05 9.50 3.17
CA VAL A 925 -26.44 8.51 2.26
C VAL A 925 -26.65 7.11 2.80
N VAL A 926 -27.10 6.19 1.96
CA VAL A 926 -27.08 4.75 2.27
C VAL A 926 -25.94 4.09 1.51
N PHE A 927 -25.00 3.46 2.24
CA PHE A 927 -23.94 2.62 1.68
C PHE A 927 -24.31 1.14 1.85
N ILE A 928 -24.45 0.42 0.74
CA ILE A 928 -24.70 -1.02 0.76
C ILE A 928 -23.47 -1.74 0.22
N ASN A 929 -22.96 -2.73 0.93
CA ASN A 929 -21.87 -3.59 0.49
C ASN A 929 -22.19 -5.05 0.77
N GLY A 930 -21.61 -5.97 0.02
CA GLY A 930 -21.64 -7.40 0.33
C GLY A 930 -20.28 -7.88 0.86
N ASN A 931 -20.23 -8.83 1.78
CA ASN A 931 -18.95 -9.28 2.33
C ASN A 931 -18.18 -10.27 1.43
N ILE A 932 -18.82 -10.79 0.36
CA ILE A 932 -18.13 -11.56 -0.69
C ILE A 932 -17.46 -10.59 -1.69
N ASP A 933 -18.03 -9.39 -1.88
CA ASP A 933 -17.47 -8.35 -2.73
C ASP A 933 -16.12 -7.85 -2.17
N PRO A 934 -14.98 -8.07 -2.85
CA PRO A 934 -13.69 -7.63 -2.33
C PRO A 934 -13.60 -6.11 -2.11
N TYR A 935 -14.38 -5.30 -2.84
CA TYR A 935 -14.37 -3.84 -2.71
C TYR A 935 -14.99 -3.33 -1.41
N HIS A 936 -15.72 -4.15 -0.65
CA HIS A 936 -16.31 -3.71 0.62
C HIS A 936 -15.25 -3.18 1.61
N VAL A 937 -14.00 -3.62 1.50
CA VAL A 937 -12.88 -3.16 2.33
C VAL A 937 -12.62 -1.65 2.17
N LEU A 938 -12.89 -1.11 0.99
CA LEU A 938 -12.79 0.32 0.68
C LEU A 938 -14.08 1.09 1.02
N GLY A 939 -15.11 0.41 1.52
CA GLY A 939 -16.40 0.99 1.87
C GLY A 939 -16.41 1.78 3.18
N LEU A 940 -17.51 2.51 3.40
CA LEU A 940 -17.79 3.24 4.64
C LEU A 940 -18.69 2.42 5.56
N PHE A 941 -18.27 2.23 6.82
CA PHE A 941 -19.05 1.49 7.84
C PHE A 941 -19.37 2.27 9.11
N ASN A 942 -18.68 3.39 9.33
CA ASN A 942 -18.89 4.25 10.49
C ASN A 942 -19.00 5.71 10.00
N SER A 943 -20.00 6.43 10.50
CA SER A 943 -20.19 7.86 10.24
C SER A 943 -20.63 8.56 11.52
N PRO A 944 -20.14 9.77 11.82
CA PRO A 944 -20.67 10.58 12.91
C PRO A 944 -22.07 11.15 12.60
N ASP A 945 -22.48 11.19 11.33
CA ASP A 945 -23.80 11.64 10.91
C ASP A 945 -24.78 10.46 10.87
N SER A 946 -25.86 10.54 11.66
CA SER A 946 -26.86 9.47 11.79
C SER A 946 -27.74 9.25 10.57
N SER A 947 -27.73 10.18 9.61
CA SER A 947 -28.40 10.04 8.31
C SER A 947 -27.54 9.30 7.27
N VAL A 948 -26.29 8.99 7.61
CA VAL A 948 -25.43 8.12 6.82
C VAL A 948 -25.53 6.71 7.40
N VAL A 949 -26.14 5.81 6.64
CA VAL A 949 -26.39 4.44 7.07
C VAL A 949 -25.61 3.49 6.20
N SER A 950 -24.85 2.59 6.82
CA SER A 950 -24.10 1.54 6.13
C SER A 950 -24.64 0.16 6.48
N TYR A 951 -24.71 -0.73 5.48
CA TYR A 951 -25.10 -2.12 5.69
C TYR A 951 -24.20 -3.07 4.91
N LEU A 952 -23.61 -4.04 5.61
CA LEU A 952 -22.80 -5.11 5.03
C LEU A 952 -23.63 -6.40 4.99
N ILE A 953 -23.99 -6.83 3.79
CA ILE A 953 -24.79 -8.03 3.56
C ILE A 953 -23.88 -9.26 3.65
N ASP A 954 -24.21 -10.19 4.55
CA ASP A 954 -23.54 -11.49 4.60
C ASP A 954 -23.95 -12.36 3.41
N GLY A 955 -22.96 -12.85 2.65
CA GLY A 955 -23.18 -13.73 1.52
C GLY A 955 -23.54 -13.03 0.20
N SER A 956 -23.41 -11.70 0.13
CA SER A 956 -23.70 -10.94 -1.10
C SER A 956 -22.43 -10.51 -1.82
N SER A 957 -22.51 -10.48 -3.14
CA SER A 957 -21.51 -10.02 -4.10
C SER A 957 -21.74 -8.57 -4.54
N HIS A 958 -20.91 -8.09 -5.46
CA HIS A 958 -20.84 -6.70 -5.90
C HIS A 958 -22.15 -6.19 -6.49
N CYS A 959 -22.70 -5.14 -5.89
CA CYS A 959 -23.95 -4.47 -6.29
C CYS A 959 -25.21 -5.36 -6.41
N ALA A 960 -25.24 -6.54 -5.79
CA ALA A 960 -26.36 -7.46 -5.92
C ALA A 960 -27.70 -6.89 -5.41
N ASP A 961 -27.66 -5.92 -4.49
CA ASP A 961 -28.82 -5.21 -3.96
C ASP A 961 -29.56 -4.40 -5.02
N MET A 962 -28.88 -3.98 -6.10
CA MET A 962 -29.44 -3.17 -7.18
C MET A 962 -30.22 -3.99 -8.23
N PHE A 963 -30.14 -5.32 -8.20
CA PHE A 963 -30.80 -6.18 -9.18
C PHE A 963 -32.14 -6.72 -8.68
N PRO A 964 -33.01 -7.23 -9.59
CA PRO A 964 -34.30 -7.78 -9.21
C PRO A 964 -34.18 -8.86 -8.13
N ALA A 965 -35.13 -8.85 -7.18
CA ALA A 965 -35.20 -9.87 -6.15
C ALA A 965 -35.44 -11.27 -6.75
N ARG A 966 -34.89 -12.30 -6.13
CA ARG A 966 -35.05 -13.70 -6.48
C ARG A 966 -35.42 -14.52 -5.24
N ASP A 967 -36.01 -15.69 -5.44
CA ASP A 967 -36.33 -16.61 -4.34
C ASP A 967 -35.07 -17.13 -3.64
N SER A 968 -33.93 -17.13 -4.35
CA SER A 968 -32.61 -17.53 -3.85
C SER A 968 -31.84 -16.41 -3.15
N ASP A 969 -32.45 -15.24 -2.94
CA ASP A 969 -31.79 -14.11 -2.27
C ASP A 969 -31.28 -14.50 -0.89
N VAL A 970 -30.03 -14.12 -0.58
CA VAL A 970 -29.56 -14.14 0.80
C VAL A 970 -30.42 -13.19 1.64
N PRO A 971 -30.75 -13.53 2.91
CA PRO A 971 -31.70 -12.74 3.71
C PRO A 971 -31.37 -11.24 3.80
N GLY A 972 -30.08 -10.89 3.82
CA GLY A 972 -29.64 -9.50 3.93
C GLY A 972 -29.89 -8.66 2.67
N LEU A 973 -30.09 -9.24 1.48
CA LEU A 973 -30.47 -8.47 0.28
C LEU A 973 -31.85 -7.82 0.44
N LYS A 974 -32.79 -8.55 1.05
CA LYS A 974 -34.11 -8.01 1.37
C LYS A 974 -34.00 -6.86 2.37
N VAL A 975 -33.22 -7.05 3.44
CA VAL A 975 -32.97 -6.03 4.46
C VAL A 975 -32.34 -4.78 3.85
N ALA A 976 -31.36 -4.92 2.96
CA ALA A 976 -30.71 -3.81 2.29
C ALA A 976 -31.68 -2.99 1.43
N ARG A 977 -32.54 -3.65 0.64
CA ARG A 977 -33.55 -2.98 -0.19
C ARG A 977 -34.61 -2.28 0.67
N ASP A 978 -35.06 -2.91 1.74
CA ASP A 978 -35.98 -2.31 2.71
C ASP A 978 -35.34 -1.08 3.39
N LEU A 979 -34.06 -1.15 3.73
CA LEU A 979 -33.31 -0.05 4.34
C LEU A 979 -33.16 1.15 3.38
N VAL A 980 -32.84 0.89 2.11
CA VAL A 980 -32.80 1.92 1.06
C VAL A 980 -34.15 2.59 0.91
N ASP A 981 -35.22 1.80 0.79
CA ASP A 981 -36.58 2.32 0.60
C ASP A 981 -37.07 3.14 1.81
N GLN A 982 -36.76 2.71 3.04
CA GLN A 982 -37.07 3.43 4.27
C GLN A 982 -36.36 4.79 4.34
N ASN A 983 -35.05 4.83 4.05
CA ASN A 983 -34.28 6.07 4.06
C ASN A 983 -34.76 7.05 2.98
N ILE A 984 -35.07 6.58 1.78
CA ILE A 984 -35.72 7.40 0.74
C ILE A 984 -37.02 8.00 1.29
N GLY A 985 -37.84 7.20 1.97
CA GLY A 985 -39.06 7.67 2.62
C GLY A 985 -38.82 8.79 3.64
N VAL A 986 -37.79 8.67 4.49
CA VAL A 986 -37.38 9.71 5.46
C VAL A 986 -37.00 11.00 4.74
N TRP A 987 -36.12 10.92 3.74
CA TRP A 987 -35.59 12.08 3.03
C TRP A 987 -36.67 12.84 2.25
N LEU A 988 -37.69 12.13 1.77
CA LEU A 988 -38.85 12.71 1.10
C LEU A 988 -39.94 13.22 2.06
N GLY A 989 -39.73 13.18 3.38
CA GLY A 989 -40.62 13.74 4.39
C GLY A 989 -41.67 12.78 4.97
N GLY A 990 -41.55 11.47 4.74
CA GLY A 990 -42.38 10.46 5.41
C GLY A 990 -42.00 10.27 6.89
N GLN A 991 -42.99 10.15 7.78
CA GLN A 991 -42.75 9.69 9.16
C GLN A 991 -42.42 8.19 9.15
N VAL A 992 -41.25 7.80 9.68
CA VAL A 992 -40.85 6.39 9.81
C VAL A 992 -41.12 5.86 11.21
N ASN A 993 -41.82 4.72 11.29
CA ASN A 993 -41.86 3.87 12.47
C ASN A 993 -40.58 3.04 12.52
N ILE A 994 -39.52 3.56 13.15
CA ILE A 994 -38.27 2.83 13.34
C ILE A 994 -38.51 1.76 14.42
N THR A 995 -38.80 0.53 14.02
CA THR A 995 -38.60 -0.64 14.88
C THR A 995 -37.18 -1.15 14.66
N THR A 996 -36.27 -0.77 15.56
CA THR A 996 -34.96 -1.40 15.73
C THR A 996 -35.16 -2.89 16.06
N THR A 997 -35.11 -3.77 15.07
CA THR A 997 -34.96 -5.20 15.31
C THR A 997 -33.48 -5.54 15.43
N THR A 998 -33.02 -5.58 16.68
CA THR A 998 -31.84 -6.32 17.11
C THR A 998 -32.00 -7.78 16.68
N ALA A 999 -31.06 -8.30 15.90
CA ALA A 999 -31.07 -9.67 15.41
C ALA A 999 -30.86 -10.66 16.57
N THR A 1000 -31.96 -11.17 17.14
CA THR A 1000 -31.93 -12.34 18.01
C THR A 1000 -32.18 -13.58 17.15
N THR A 1001 -31.13 -14.36 16.97
CA THR A 1001 -31.09 -15.67 16.31
C THR A 1001 -32.05 -16.65 17.00
N THR A 1002 -33.16 -17.00 16.35
CA THR A 1002 -33.92 -18.20 16.69
C THR A 1002 -33.82 -19.22 15.58
N SER A 1003 -33.12 -20.29 15.91
CA SER A 1003 -33.11 -21.58 15.24
C SER A 1003 -34.54 -22.10 15.12
N ASN A 1004 -35.00 -22.40 13.91
CA ASN A 1004 -35.98 -23.46 13.72
C ASN A 1004 -35.76 -24.14 12.38
N SER A 1005 -35.39 -25.41 12.51
CA SER A 1005 -35.40 -26.44 11.48
C SER A 1005 -36.80 -26.58 10.88
N THR A 1006 -36.91 -26.65 9.57
CA THR A 1006 -37.93 -27.50 8.93
C THR A 1006 -37.51 -27.90 7.52
N SER A 1007 -37.88 -29.13 7.22
CA SER A 1007 -37.41 -30.02 6.16
C SER A 1007 -37.86 -29.63 4.75
N TYR A 1008 -36.95 -29.88 3.81
CA TYR A 1008 -37.09 -29.81 2.35
C TYR A 1008 -38.11 -30.80 1.77
N PRO A 1009 -39.00 -30.35 0.87
CA PRO A 1009 -39.58 -31.19 -0.17
C PRO A 1009 -38.76 -31.06 -1.46
N SER A 1010 -38.32 -32.21 -1.93
CA SER A 1010 -37.79 -32.46 -3.27
C SER A 1010 -38.90 -32.39 -4.31
N THR A 1011 -38.66 -31.72 -5.44
CA THR A 1011 -39.33 -32.08 -6.69
C THR A 1011 -38.46 -31.74 -7.89
N LEU A 1012 -38.10 -32.81 -8.61
CA LEU A 1012 -37.41 -32.81 -9.88
C LEU A 1012 -38.22 -32.06 -10.94
N TYR A 1013 -37.54 -31.23 -11.74
CA TYR A 1013 -37.89 -31.08 -13.16
C TYR A 1013 -36.63 -31.12 -14.01
N SER A 1014 -36.54 -32.22 -14.76
CA SER A 1014 -35.71 -32.41 -15.94
C SER A 1014 -36.29 -31.62 -17.11
N LEU A 1015 -35.48 -30.86 -17.84
CA LEU A 1015 -35.72 -30.61 -19.26
C LEU A 1015 -34.39 -30.60 -20.03
N GLU A 1016 -34.44 -31.36 -21.11
CA GLU A 1016 -33.40 -31.83 -22.02
C GLU A 1016 -32.92 -30.76 -23.04
N PRO A 1017 -31.84 -31.05 -23.78
CA PRO A 1017 -31.01 -30.05 -24.44
C PRO A 1017 -31.40 -29.81 -25.90
N THR A 1018 -31.28 -28.55 -26.36
CA THR A 1018 -31.32 -28.21 -27.79
C THR A 1018 -29.94 -27.83 -28.31
N THR A 1019 -29.46 -28.72 -29.18
CA THR A 1019 -28.32 -28.61 -30.10
C THR A 1019 -28.57 -27.65 -31.25
N THR A 1020 -27.53 -26.96 -31.75
CA THR A 1020 -27.16 -26.73 -33.18
C THR A 1020 -26.02 -25.70 -33.23
N LYS A 1021 -24.77 -26.08 -33.51
CA LYS A 1021 -24.07 -26.19 -34.82
C LYS A 1021 -24.03 -24.91 -35.67
N SER A 1022 -22.82 -24.30 -35.77
CA SER A 1022 -22.15 -23.85 -37.01
C SER A 1022 -20.95 -22.94 -36.63
N THR A 1023 -19.71 -23.44 -36.58
CA THR A 1023 -18.64 -23.27 -37.61
C THR A 1023 -18.54 -21.86 -38.23
N SER A 1024 -17.51 -21.08 -37.87
CA SER A 1024 -16.32 -20.80 -38.73
C SER A 1024 -15.52 -19.55 -38.31
N VAL A 1025 -14.20 -19.78 -38.13
CA VAL A 1025 -13.04 -18.92 -38.46
C VAL A 1025 -12.70 -17.67 -37.59
N ASN A 1026 -11.62 -17.85 -36.81
CA ASN A 1026 -10.53 -16.93 -36.45
C ASN A 1026 -10.83 -15.44 -36.22
N ARG A 1027 -10.89 -15.04 -34.94
CA ARG A 1027 -10.35 -13.78 -34.39
C ARG A 1027 -10.32 -13.93 -32.86
N VAL A 1028 -9.13 -14.07 -32.30
CA VAL A 1028 -8.88 -14.32 -30.87
C VAL A 1028 -8.27 -13.05 -30.30
N PHE A 1029 -8.99 -12.33 -29.44
CA PHE A 1029 -8.48 -11.17 -28.71
C PHE A 1029 -8.45 -11.47 -27.20
N ILE A 1030 -7.23 -11.36 -26.69
CA ILE A 1030 -6.68 -11.01 -25.35
C ILE A 1030 -7.61 -11.14 -24.13
N SER A 1031 -7.13 -11.81 -23.07
CA SER A 1031 -7.67 -11.76 -21.70
C SER A 1031 -6.67 -11.04 -20.79
N PHE A 1032 -6.79 -9.71 -20.68
CA PHE A 1032 -6.36 -8.95 -19.48
C PHE A 1032 -7.14 -7.66 -19.38
N CYS A 1033 -7.49 -7.30 -18.15
CA CYS A 1033 -8.34 -6.18 -17.73
C CYS A 1033 -9.84 -6.54 -17.72
N VAL A 1034 -10.32 -7.25 -16.71
CA VAL A 1034 -11.77 -7.56 -16.59
C VAL A 1034 -12.54 -6.56 -15.70
N ILE A 1035 -12.16 -5.30 -15.84
CA ILE A 1035 -13.09 -4.17 -15.71
C ILE A 1035 -13.23 -3.46 -17.09
N MET A 1036 -12.76 -4.12 -18.16
CA MET A 1036 -12.02 -3.42 -19.22
C MET A 1036 -11.92 -4.28 -20.53
N PHE A 1037 -13.03 -4.51 -21.25
CA PHE A 1037 -13.03 -4.69 -22.73
C PHE A 1037 -14.37 -4.24 -23.32
N ASP A 1038 -14.39 -3.76 -24.58
CA ASP A 1038 -14.77 -4.52 -25.80
C ASP A 1038 -15.14 -3.50 -26.90
N PHE A 1039 -14.43 -3.51 -28.03
CA PHE A 1039 -14.90 -3.00 -29.34
C PHE A 1039 -14.23 -3.75 -30.49
N LEU A 1040 -15.07 -4.39 -31.31
CA LEU A 1040 -14.87 -4.99 -32.64
C LEU A 1040 -14.97 -6.52 -32.69
N VAL A 1041 -16.11 -7.01 -33.19
CA VAL A 1041 -16.21 -7.55 -34.55
C VAL A 1041 -17.68 -7.43 -34.98
N LEU A 1042 -17.97 -6.46 -35.84
CA LEU A 1042 -18.92 -6.56 -36.95
C LEU A 1042 -18.47 -5.63 -38.07
#